data_AF-A0A932KTT6-F1
#
_entry.id   AF-A0A932KTT6-F1
#
_cell.length_a   1.000
_cell.length_b   1.000
_cell.length_c   1.000
_cell.angle_alpha   90.00
_cell.angle_beta   90.00
_cell.angle_gamma   90.00
#
_symmetry.space_group_name_H-M   'P 1'
#
loop_
_entity.id
_entity.type
_entity.pdbx_description
1 polymer ?
#
loop_
_entity_poly.entity_id
_entity_poly.type
_entity_poly.pdbx_seq_one_letter_code
_entity_poly.pdbx_strand_id
1 'polypeptide(L)'
;MAAGFPRHEDYYKLMAQSRRPAGVLVHSPTINQHLGFWVPPEHALDYKPWIGEIEKFILELYSDLKQKGLNPIVPGLGKEPGRIYLLNNSYALKDGEPVRDAGGKFLPTLIKDHSTRNQTFTLAFTWHGVPVTARFGMLDEAFTFTTSIDLSQRRIPFAARRDLSAVDRLLQQPLRALDQIAARYYEAPRGDEPTKAAEKRVLAEAYNDIYRTIWNSLYEQVYAEPYKRIDRKKLGEVIVDFRSLVLRRAGQKHFFTMAGQEPEKKTGKRRRGAFPRGEDVRCARAIAPFMQAEFSEDESPTRREVSISKFTGDHVYATALGAQPTGARDIEEPLTFLLLAANDEPERTSWLLDLMHLLGTLRIAALKDLDRLSRSGVQLRELEEEIEAIAREAQGQGPEGLAAALDRLREKVPEFSKRHAKIGQQEDEDKRGKIVGGLATRVERSEYYQEQFEKLTGHLGIEEISGFVSYQKAVIGRLGGLHELIKLIGKRFARVQQTLNLLTGQQQMAESIQTTGTSAEMLQLIDYGFWQVLFAVYGPEIPLRMIESHPILKHLAEERAPLHAFYIRVGFFIVGTLAAYRHWIFPKTRRWLWRFVKQSGVSVGRRGIAIGRNTITITRRGLGWTRAAMEVSLSKTRRLARYRYALTRYRLRTGRSPAQLRGTRRRSQLDP
;
A
#
# COMPACT_ATOMS: atom_id res chain seq x y z
N MET A 1 -13.06 -5.94 20.74
CA MET A 1 -11.71 -5.38 20.52
C MET A 1 -10.97 -6.11 19.39
N ALA A 2 -11.59 -6.17 18.20
CA ALA A 2 -11.01 -6.70 16.96
C ALA A 2 -11.61 -5.96 15.75
N ALA A 3 -11.78 -4.64 15.86
CA ALA A 3 -12.19 -3.80 14.73
C ALA A 3 -10.95 -3.01 14.28
N GLY A 4 -9.99 -3.74 13.68
CA GLY A 4 -9.02 -3.11 12.80
C GLY A 4 -9.79 -2.43 11.67
N PHE A 5 -9.48 -1.17 11.43
CA PHE A 5 -10.18 -0.24 10.54
C PHE A 5 -10.62 -0.91 9.21
N PRO A 6 -11.94 -1.13 9.00
CA PRO A 6 -12.42 -1.94 7.88
C PRO A 6 -12.43 -1.20 6.53
N ARG A 7 -12.16 0.12 6.48
CA ARG A 7 -12.25 0.92 5.23
C ARG A 7 -11.20 2.02 5.09
N HIS A 8 -10.75 2.19 3.85
CA HIS A 8 -9.74 3.14 3.34
C HIS A 8 -10.09 4.64 3.56
N GLU A 9 -11.37 5.00 3.58
CA GLU A 9 -11.82 6.41 3.65
C GLU A 9 -11.54 7.09 5.01
N ASP A 10 -11.40 6.30 6.07
CA ASP A 10 -11.08 6.80 7.40
C ASP A 10 -9.58 7.16 7.54
N TYR A 11 -8.74 6.58 6.68
CA TYR A 11 -7.29 6.78 6.69
C TYR A 11 -6.88 8.19 6.23
N TYR A 12 -7.51 8.71 5.17
CA TYR A 12 -7.20 10.03 4.62
C TYR A 12 -7.54 11.19 5.58
N LYS A 13 -8.65 11.08 6.32
CA LYS A 13 -9.10 12.11 7.28
C LYS A 13 -8.19 12.20 8.51
N LEU A 14 -7.53 11.10 8.88
CA LEU A 14 -6.58 11.04 10.00
C LEU A 14 -5.19 11.57 9.64
N MET A 15 -4.81 11.54 8.36
CA MET A 15 -3.48 11.92 7.85
C MET A 15 -3.38 13.37 7.38
N ALA A 16 -4.43 14.17 7.55
CA ALA A 16 -4.32 15.61 7.31
C ALA A 16 -3.18 16.17 8.19
N GLN A 17 -2.16 16.73 7.55
CA GLN A 17 -0.95 17.29 8.17
C GLN A 17 -1.22 18.28 9.32
N SER A 18 -2.46 18.78 9.46
CA SER A 18 -2.88 19.72 10.49
C SER A 18 -2.72 19.23 11.94
N ARG A 19 -2.42 17.95 12.16
CA ARG A 19 -2.20 17.39 13.51
C ARG A 19 -0.75 17.02 13.82
N ARG A 20 0.20 17.20 12.90
CA ARG A 20 1.60 16.91 13.23
C ARG A 20 2.17 18.03 14.13
N PRO A 21 2.76 17.68 15.28
CA PRO A 21 3.46 18.66 16.08
C PRO A 21 4.57 19.30 15.24
N ALA A 22 4.79 20.60 15.43
CA ALA A 22 5.80 21.35 14.71
C ALA A 22 7.16 20.64 14.79
N GLY A 23 7.94 20.77 13.72
CA GLY A 23 9.30 20.23 13.66
C GLY A 23 10.19 20.82 14.74
N VAL A 24 11.31 20.14 15.00
CA VAL A 24 12.37 20.77 15.80
C VAL A 24 12.88 21.96 15.01
N LEU A 25 13.08 23.09 15.67
CA LEU A 25 13.61 24.27 15.01
C LEU A 25 15.07 24.01 14.61
N VAL A 26 15.32 24.00 13.30
CA VAL A 26 16.61 23.74 12.66
C VAL A 26 17.19 25.07 12.21
N HIS A 27 18.33 25.41 12.79
CA HIS A 27 19.11 26.57 12.39
C HIS A 27 20.23 26.18 11.41
N SER A 28 20.95 27.15 10.87
CA SER A 28 22.11 26.88 10.00
C SER A 28 23.40 27.42 10.63
N PRO A 29 24.51 26.66 10.63
CA PRO A 29 24.62 25.30 10.09
C PRO A 29 24.05 24.23 11.05
N THR A 30 23.44 23.18 10.51
CA THR A 30 23.00 22.00 11.28
C THR A 30 23.27 20.73 10.48
N ILE A 31 23.69 19.66 11.15
CA ILE A 31 23.74 18.32 10.55
C ILE A 31 22.69 17.42 11.21
N ASN A 32 22.08 16.54 10.44
CA ASN A 32 21.04 15.64 10.95
C ASN A 32 21.27 14.20 10.49
N GLN A 33 20.86 13.25 11.32
CA GLN A 33 20.69 11.84 10.97
C GLN A 33 19.24 11.44 11.24
N HIS A 34 18.56 10.88 10.25
CA HIS A 34 17.21 10.36 10.36
C HIS A 34 17.23 8.85 10.12
N LEU A 35 16.95 8.09 11.17
CA LEU A 35 16.78 6.65 11.12
C LEU A 35 15.30 6.30 11.09
N GLY A 36 14.93 5.36 10.23
CA GLY A 36 13.59 4.75 10.20
C GLY A 36 13.69 3.26 10.45
N PHE A 37 12.96 2.80 11.46
CA PHE A 37 12.86 1.41 11.88
C PHE A 37 11.50 0.85 11.46
N TRP A 38 11.49 -0.27 10.76
CA TRP A 38 10.26 -0.97 10.40
C TRP A 38 9.77 -1.81 11.59
N VAL A 39 8.46 -1.84 11.80
CA VAL A 39 7.86 -2.66 12.86
C VAL A 39 8.29 -4.13 12.75
N PRO A 40 8.77 -4.77 13.84
CA PRO A 40 9.05 -6.20 13.83
C PRO A 40 7.81 -7.01 13.42
N PRO A 41 7.95 -8.08 12.62
CA PRO A 41 6.81 -8.87 12.14
C PRO A 41 5.89 -9.37 13.26
N GLU A 42 6.45 -9.72 14.42
CA GLU A 42 5.73 -10.16 15.62
C GLU A 42 4.84 -9.09 16.27
N HIS A 43 5.08 -7.81 15.95
CA HIS A 43 4.36 -6.66 16.50
C HIS A 43 3.53 -5.88 15.48
N ALA A 44 3.56 -6.29 14.21
CA ALA A 44 2.87 -5.58 13.15
C ALA A 44 1.32 -5.65 13.25
N LEU A 45 0.78 -6.62 14.01
CA LEU A 45 -0.65 -6.72 14.33
C LEU A 45 -1.02 -6.13 15.70
N ASP A 46 -0.09 -6.12 16.66
CA ASP A 46 -0.22 -5.48 17.96
C ASP A 46 1.01 -4.63 18.27
N TYR A 47 0.87 -3.33 18.08
CA TYR A 47 1.96 -2.36 18.21
C TYR A 47 2.29 -2.03 19.66
N LYS A 48 1.44 -2.37 20.64
CA LYS A 48 1.63 -1.95 22.04
C LYS A 48 2.94 -2.48 22.64
N PRO A 49 3.31 -3.77 22.48
CA PRO A 49 4.59 -4.27 22.99
C PRO A 49 5.79 -3.56 22.34
N TRP A 50 5.72 -3.30 21.02
CA TRP A 50 6.78 -2.60 20.30
C TRP A 50 6.98 -1.18 20.78
N ILE A 51 5.89 -0.44 21.02
CA ILE A 51 5.95 0.90 21.61
C ILE A 51 6.62 0.86 23.00
N GLY A 52 6.34 -0.18 23.80
CA GLY A 52 7.02 -0.37 25.08
C GLY A 52 8.54 -0.55 24.95
N GLU A 53 9.02 -1.25 23.92
CA GLU A 53 10.47 -1.40 23.65
C GLU A 53 11.10 -0.09 23.17
N ILE A 54 10.38 0.70 22.36
CA ILE A 54 10.80 2.04 21.95
C ILE A 54 10.89 2.99 23.16
N GLU A 55 9.87 3.01 24.01
CA GLU A 55 9.85 3.84 25.22
C GLU A 55 10.96 3.42 26.18
N LYS A 56 11.20 2.12 26.34
CA LYS A 56 12.34 1.59 27.11
C LYS A 56 13.66 2.13 26.58
N PHE A 57 13.88 2.12 25.25
CA PHE A 57 15.09 2.70 24.65
C PHE A 57 15.25 4.19 24.98
N ILE A 58 14.18 4.97 24.85
CA ILE A 58 14.20 6.40 25.15
C ILE A 58 14.55 6.66 26.62
N LEU A 59 14.00 5.86 27.55
CA LEU A 59 14.29 5.99 28.98
C LEU A 59 15.72 5.57 29.32
N GLU A 60 16.25 4.50 28.71
CA GLU A 60 17.66 4.12 28.87
C GLU A 60 18.60 5.22 28.35
N LEU A 61 18.28 5.83 27.21
CA LEU A 61 19.01 6.98 26.69
C LEU A 61 18.94 8.17 27.65
N TYR A 62 17.75 8.49 28.18
CA TYR A 62 17.57 9.57 29.13
C TYR A 62 18.44 9.39 30.39
N SER A 63 18.39 8.22 31.02
CA SER A 63 19.20 7.92 32.21
C SER A 63 20.70 7.93 31.90
N ASP A 64 21.12 7.36 30.76
CA ASP A 64 22.54 7.34 30.36
C ASP A 64 23.09 8.75 30.10
N LEU A 65 22.34 9.61 29.42
CA LEU A 65 22.69 11.02 29.21
C LEU A 65 22.86 11.77 30.54
N LYS A 66 21.99 11.50 31.52
CA LYS A 66 22.07 12.13 32.83
C LYS A 66 23.26 11.61 33.65
N GLN A 67 23.53 10.30 33.61
CA GLN A 67 24.73 9.71 34.22
C GLN A 67 26.02 10.29 33.64
N LYS A 68 26.05 10.60 32.34
CA LYS A 68 27.16 11.26 31.65
C LYS A 68 27.23 12.77 31.89
N GLY A 69 26.32 13.35 32.68
CA GLY A 69 26.29 14.79 32.95
C GLY A 69 25.87 15.65 31.76
N LEU A 70 25.25 15.08 30.73
CA LEU A 70 24.82 15.79 29.51
C LEU A 70 23.46 16.50 29.70
N ASN A 71 22.86 16.39 30.89
CA ASN A 71 21.67 17.10 31.35
C ASN A 71 20.51 17.11 30.32
N PRO A 72 19.89 15.95 30.06
CA PRO A 72 18.78 15.85 29.11
C PRO A 72 17.57 16.69 29.53
N ILE A 73 17.04 17.45 28.58
CA ILE A 73 15.85 18.29 28.69
C ILE A 73 14.78 17.69 27.78
N VAL A 74 13.55 17.61 28.27
CA VAL A 74 12.37 17.22 27.49
C VAL A 74 11.56 18.49 27.21
N PRO A 75 11.63 19.07 26.00
CA PRO A 75 10.89 20.28 25.66
C PRO A 75 9.39 20.03 25.80
N GLY A 76 8.69 20.92 26.49
CA GLY A 76 7.25 20.79 26.69
C GLY A 76 6.85 19.65 27.64
N LEU A 77 7.67 19.36 28.66
CA LEU A 77 7.31 18.51 29.82
C LEU A 77 5.82 18.70 30.14
N GLY A 78 5.11 17.58 30.22
CA GLY A 78 3.66 17.55 30.40
C GLY A 78 3.21 18.29 31.66
N LYS A 79 1.90 18.45 31.80
CA LYS A 79 1.27 19.30 32.83
C LYS A 79 1.69 18.98 34.28
N GLU A 80 2.21 17.79 34.54
CA GLU A 80 2.60 17.33 35.87
C GLU A 80 4.13 17.35 36.04
N PRO A 81 4.66 18.18 36.97
CA PRO A 81 6.06 18.16 37.35
C PRO A 81 6.48 16.76 37.82
N GLY A 82 7.70 16.35 37.48
CA GLY A 82 8.24 15.06 37.91
C GLY A 82 7.72 13.86 37.10
N ARG A 83 7.21 14.06 35.88
CA ARG A 83 6.86 12.97 34.97
C ARG A 83 7.39 13.21 33.57
N ILE A 84 7.82 12.15 32.89
CA ILE A 84 8.11 12.15 31.45
C ILE A 84 6.92 11.52 30.73
N TYR A 85 6.34 12.24 29.78
CA TYR A 85 5.31 11.74 28.88
C TYR A 85 5.99 11.32 27.58
N LEU A 86 5.90 10.04 27.25
CA LEU A 86 6.46 9.48 26.03
C LEU A 86 5.34 9.28 25.00
N LEU A 87 5.28 8.11 24.38
CA LEU A 87 4.37 7.79 23.31
C LEU A 87 2.99 7.45 23.90
N ASN A 88 2.86 6.27 24.48
CA ASN A 88 1.61 5.80 25.09
C ASN A 88 1.61 5.91 26.62
N ASN A 89 2.78 6.04 27.22
CA ASN A 89 2.94 5.97 28.66
C ASN A 89 3.58 7.24 29.23
N SER A 90 3.29 7.48 30.51
CA SER A 90 3.99 8.45 31.33
C SER A 90 4.76 7.72 32.43
N TYR A 91 5.92 8.26 32.80
CA TYR A 91 6.85 7.66 33.74
C TYR A 91 7.17 8.67 34.85
N ALA A 92 7.03 8.24 36.10
CA ALA A 92 7.40 9.07 37.24
C ALA A 92 8.91 9.26 37.29
N LEU A 93 9.33 10.45 37.69
CA LEU A 93 10.71 10.81 37.97
C LEU A 93 10.92 10.91 39.48
N LYS A 94 11.98 10.29 39.99
CA LYS A 94 12.50 10.49 41.34
C LYS A 94 13.91 11.04 41.23
N ASP A 95 14.16 12.20 41.82
CA ASP A 95 15.44 12.92 41.69
C ASP A 95 15.83 13.18 40.23
N GLY A 96 14.81 13.35 39.38
CA GLY A 96 14.93 13.53 37.93
C GLY A 96 15.34 12.27 37.16
N GLU A 97 15.35 11.08 37.76
CA GLU A 97 15.55 9.79 37.06
C GLU A 97 14.22 9.04 36.93
N PRO A 98 13.98 8.30 35.82
CA PRO A 98 12.81 7.44 35.70
C PRO A 98 12.77 6.37 36.79
N VAL A 99 11.64 6.25 37.48
CA VAL A 99 11.43 5.25 38.54
C VAL A 99 11.38 3.84 37.96
N ARG A 100 12.12 2.93 38.60
CA ARG A 100 12.13 1.50 38.30
C ARG A 100 11.59 0.70 39.49
N ASP A 101 11.02 -0.46 39.20
CA ASP A 101 10.64 -1.45 40.21
C ASP A 101 11.86 -2.20 40.78
N ALA A 102 11.63 -3.10 41.73
CA ALA A 102 12.69 -3.92 42.33
C ALA A 102 13.41 -4.84 41.31
N GLY A 103 12.79 -5.10 40.15
CA GLY A 103 13.38 -5.86 39.04
C GLY A 103 14.06 -4.99 37.98
N GLY A 104 14.20 -3.68 38.21
CA GLY A 104 14.82 -2.74 37.29
C GLY A 104 13.95 -2.35 36.08
N LYS A 105 12.67 -2.73 36.07
CA LYS A 105 11.73 -2.37 35.00
C LYS A 105 11.12 -1.00 35.27
N PHE A 106 10.96 -0.20 34.22
CA PHE A 106 10.25 1.06 34.32
C PHE A 106 8.77 0.84 34.64
N LEU A 107 8.17 1.74 35.43
CA LEU A 107 6.76 1.68 35.83
C LEU A 107 5.91 2.60 34.94
N PRO A 108 5.34 2.10 33.82
CA PRO A 108 4.51 2.92 32.95
C PRO A 108 3.15 3.22 33.59
N THR A 109 2.68 4.45 33.44
CA THR A 109 1.27 4.80 33.64
C THR A 109 0.65 5.14 32.29
N LEU A 110 -0.35 4.37 31.88
CA LEU A 110 -1.02 4.54 30.59
C LEU A 110 -1.66 5.94 30.49
N ILE A 111 -1.36 6.65 29.41
CA ILE A 111 -2.01 7.92 29.10
C ILE A 111 -3.36 7.63 28.46
N LYS A 112 -4.46 7.94 29.17
CA LYS A 112 -5.81 7.78 28.63
C LYS A 112 -6.03 8.77 27.46
N ASP A 113 -6.79 8.33 26.45
CA ASP A 113 -7.29 9.16 25.34
C ASP A 113 -6.25 9.76 24.38
N HIS A 114 -5.00 9.29 24.40
CA HIS A 114 -3.99 9.71 23.42
C HIS A 114 -4.10 8.92 22.12
N SER A 115 -4.20 9.64 20.99
CA SER A 115 -4.08 9.03 19.66
C SER A 115 -2.69 8.43 19.52
N THR A 116 -2.60 7.15 19.16
CA THR A 116 -1.33 6.41 18.99
C THR A 116 -0.54 6.80 17.74
N ARG A 117 -1.12 7.59 16.82
CA ARG A 117 -0.54 7.89 15.50
C ARG A 117 0.09 9.29 15.44
N ASN A 118 1.23 9.41 14.74
CA ASN A 118 2.01 10.65 14.58
C ASN A 118 2.44 11.29 15.91
N GLN A 119 2.55 10.47 16.97
CA GLN A 119 3.14 10.91 18.22
C GLN A 119 4.61 11.22 18.01
N THR A 120 5.07 12.29 18.64
CA THR A 120 6.49 12.62 18.65
C THR A 120 6.94 12.96 20.05
N PHE A 121 8.11 12.47 20.41
CA PHE A 121 8.81 12.83 21.64
C PHE A 121 10.13 13.51 21.26
N THR A 122 10.52 14.55 21.99
CA THR A 122 11.77 15.27 21.73
C THR A 122 12.61 15.31 23.00
N LEU A 123 13.90 15.04 22.83
CA LEU A 123 14.91 15.05 23.87
C LEU A 123 16.03 15.97 23.41
N ALA A 124 16.37 16.98 24.20
CA ALA A 124 17.45 17.92 23.92
C ALA A 124 18.55 17.76 24.97
N PHE A 125 19.82 17.84 24.57
CA PHE A 125 20.96 17.79 25.47
C PHE A 125 22.15 18.52 24.84
N THR A 126 23.26 18.63 25.56
CA THR A 126 24.49 19.23 25.02
C THR A 126 25.59 18.18 24.93
N TRP A 127 26.24 18.05 23.77
CA TRP A 127 27.34 17.12 23.54
C TRP A 127 28.58 17.91 23.08
N HIS A 128 29.67 17.85 23.87
CA HIS A 128 30.87 18.70 23.67
C HIS A 128 30.54 20.18 23.50
N GLY A 129 29.60 20.71 24.30
CA GLY A 129 29.18 22.11 24.22
C GLY A 129 28.30 22.48 23.02
N VAL A 130 27.91 21.50 22.19
CA VAL A 130 27.04 21.68 21.02
C VAL A 130 25.63 21.18 21.34
N PRO A 131 24.57 21.97 21.08
CA PRO A 131 23.19 21.50 21.24
C PRO A 131 22.87 20.33 20.33
N VAL A 132 22.33 19.26 20.92
CA VAL A 132 21.83 18.07 20.21
C VAL A 132 20.36 17.88 20.53
N THR A 133 19.56 17.62 19.51
CA THR A 133 18.15 17.27 19.66
C THR A 133 17.87 15.92 19.03
N ALA A 134 17.34 14.99 19.82
CA ALA A 134 16.85 13.69 19.41
C ALA A 134 15.31 13.70 19.39
N ARG A 135 14.72 13.58 18.20
CA ARG A 135 13.28 13.50 17.96
C ARG A 135 12.89 12.08 17.59
N PHE A 136 11.94 11.54 18.32
CA PHE A 136 11.36 10.22 18.16
C PHE A 136 9.95 10.38 17.60
N GLY A 137 9.61 9.65 16.54
CA GLY A 137 8.31 9.80 15.88
C GLY A 137 7.70 8.46 15.50
N MET A 138 6.42 8.28 15.80
CA MET A 138 5.66 7.08 15.42
C MET A 138 4.87 7.30 14.13
N LEU A 139 5.08 6.41 13.16
CA LEU A 139 4.26 6.22 11.97
C LEU A 139 3.46 4.91 12.12
N ASP A 140 2.61 4.60 11.15
CA ASP A 140 1.73 3.42 11.24
C ASP A 140 2.51 2.09 11.27
N GLU A 141 3.55 1.94 10.44
CA GLU A 141 4.36 0.71 10.32
C GLU A 141 5.85 0.98 10.58
N ALA A 142 6.19 2.18 11.04
CA ALA A 142 7.57 2.60 11.24
C ALA A 142 7.74 3.51 12.46
N PHE A 143 8.89 3.38 13.10
CA PHE A 143 9.38 4.28 14.13
C PHE A 143 10.53 5.11 13.53
N THR A 144 10.58 6.39 13.82
CA THR A 144 11.61 7.29 13.33
C THR A 144 12.39 7.88 14.47
N PHE A 145 13.70 8.01 14.29
CA PHE A 145 14.62 8.58 15.23
C PHE A 145 15.53 9.56 14.50
N THR A 146 15.28 10.85 14.70
CA THR A 146 16.01 11.95 14.06
C THR A 146 16.89 12.64 15.08
N THR A 147 18.19 12.71 14.83
CA THR A 147 19.13 13.44 15.66
C THR A 147 19.66 14.64 14.90
N SER A 148 19.62 15.82 15.51
CA SER A 148 20.06 17.10 14.96
C SER A 148 21.17 17.67 15.83
N ILE A 149 22.31 18.03 15.24
CA ILE A 149 23.42 18.73 15.91
C ILE A 149 23.43 20.17 15.37
N ASP A 150 22.99 21.12 16.21
CA ASP A 150 22.91 22.54 15.84
C ASP A 150 24.24 23.25 16.07
N LEU A 151 24.90 23.64 14.97
CA LEU A 151 26.19 24.30 15.00
C LEU A 151 26.05 25.83 15.02
N SER A 152 24.85 26.37 14.90
CA SER A 152 24.58 27.81 14.87
C SER A 152 24.58 28.44 16.25
N GLN A 153 23.98 27.77 17.25
CA GLN A 153 23.67 28.34 18.58
C GLN A 153 24.84 28.29 19.56
N ARG A 154 26.09 28.39 19.08
CA ARG A 154 27.27 28.27 19.93
C ARG A 154 27.47 29.49 20.82
N ARG A 155 26.75 29.53 21.94
CA ARG A 155 27.05 30.40 23.08
C ARG A 155 27.97 29.65 24.04
N ILE A 156 29.17 29.33 23.58
CA ILE A 156 30.17 28.77 24.48
C ILE A 156 30.69 29.93 25.34
N PRO A 157 30.49 29.90 26.68
CA PRO A 157 31.15 30.85 27.57
C PRO A 157 32.67 30.72 27.40
N PHE A 158 33.38 31.84 27.24
CA PHE A 158 34.80 31.89 26.89
C PHE A 158 35.69 30.94 27.74
N ALA A 159 35.31 30.69 29.00
CA ALA A 159 36.00 29.81 29.94
C ALA A 159 35.95 28.30 29.58
N ALA A 160 34.94 27.83 28.86
CA ALA A 160 34.81 26.41 28.46
C ALA A 160 35.58 26.05 27.18
N ARG A 161 36.27 27.01 26.55
CA ARG A 161 36.93 26.83 25.23
C ARG A 161 38.10 25.85 25.21
N ARG A 162 38.67 25.45 26.36
CA ARG A 162 39.85 24.58 26.39
C ARG A 162 39.56 23.12 26.01
N ASP A 163 38.38 22.58 26.34
CA ASP A 163 37.99 21.19 26.02
C ASP A 163 37.17 21.04 24.73
N LEU A 164 36.76 22.14 24.13
CA LEU A 164 35.97 22.16 22.88
C LEU A 164 36.72 21.67 21.65
N SER A 165 38.00 21.31 21.77
CA SER A 165 38.87 21.15 20.62
C SER A 165 38.54 19.94 19.73
N ALA A 166 37.89 18.88 20.22
CA ALA A 166 37.73 17.65 19.43
C ALA A 166 36.59 17.74 18.40
N VAL A 167 35.33 17.85 18.84
CA VAL A 167 34.17 18.00 17.93
C VAL A 167 34.27 19.28 17.12
N ASP A 168 34.85 20.33 17.70
CA ASP A 168 34.98 21.58 16.99
C ASP A 168 35.95 21.47 15.81
N ARG A 169 37.12 20.86 16.01
CA ARG A 169 38.03 20.53 14.90
C ARG A 169 37.36 19.62 13.89
N LEU A 170 36.61 18.61 14.35
CA LEU A 170 35.97 17.62 13.50
C LEU A 170 34.87 18.20 12.59
N LEU A 171 34.21 19.31 12.96
CA LEU A 171 33.14 19.89 12.12
C LEU A 171 33.48 21.26 11.54
N GLN A 172 34.17 22.15 12.26
CA GLN A 172 34.48 23.47 11.72
C GLN A 172 35.49 23.41 10.58
N GLN A 173 36.51 22.54 10.66
CA GLN A 173 37.50 22.44 9.61
C GLN A 173 36.88 21.94 8.29
N PRO A 174 36.08 20.85 8.27
CA PRO A 174 35.30 20.45 7.09
C PRO A 174 34.39 21.54 6.55
N LEU A 175 33.64 22.23 7.42
CA LEU A 175 32.71 23.29 6.97
C LEU A 175 33.45 24.50 6.40
N ARG A 176 34.60 24.88 6.95
CA ARG A 176 35.44 25.97 6.40
C ARG A 176 36.03 25.59 5.05
N ALA A 177 36.51 24.35 4.91
CA ALA A 177 37.03 23.85 3.64
C ALA A 177 35.93 23.86 2.56
N LEU A 178 34.75 23.37 2.91
CA LEU A 178 33.56 23.41 2.06
C LEU A 178 33.16 24.86 1.70
N ASP A 179 33.13 25.78 2.66
CA ASP A 179 32.83 27.21 2.43
C ASP A 179 33.81 27.86 1.44
N GLN A 180 35.11 27.65 1.64
CA GLN A 180 36.16 28.23 0.80
C GLN A 180 36.08 27.71 -0.63
N ILE A 181 35.90 26.39 -0.81
CA ILE A 181 35.80 25.79 -2.14
C ILE A 181 34.49 26.25 -2.81
N ALA A 182 33.36 26.21 -2.09
CA ALA A 182 32.08 26.65 -2.63
C ALA A 182 32.10 28.14 -3.03
N ALA A 183 32.76 29.00 -2.26
CA ALA A 183 32.95 30.42 -2.61
C ALA A 183 33.69 30.58 -3.94
N ARG A 184 34.79 29.84 -4.15
CA ARG A 184 35.53 29.85 -5.43
C ARG A 184 34.64 29.43 -6.60
N TYR A 185 33.94 28.32 -6.47
CA TYR A 185 33.02 27.84 -7.52
C TYR A 185 31.86 28.79 -7.80
N TYR A 186 31.40 29.51 -6.78
CA TYR A 186 30.35 30.48 -6.91
C TYR A 186 30.81 31.73 -7.69
N GLU A 187 32.05 32.17 -7.49
CA GLU A 187 32.67 33.33 -8.15
C GLU A 187 33.22 33.02 -9.54
N ALA A 188 33.55 31.76 -9.82
CA ALA A 188 34.12 31.33 -11.10
C ALA A 188 33.19 31.69 -12.29
N PRO A 189 33.76 32.23 -13.40
CA PRO A 189 33.03 32.40 -14.65
C PRO A 189 32.44 31.08 -15.14
N ARG A 190 31.36 31.13 -15.93
CA ARG A 190 30.73 29.92 -16.47
C ARG A 190 31.70 29.16 -17.39
N GLY A 191 32.28 28.06 -16.93
CA GLY A 191 32.87 27.04 -17.83
C GLY A 191 34.21 26.43 -17.44
N ASP A 192 35.01 27.04 -16.54
CA ASP A 192 36.47 26.88 -16.71
C ASP A 192 37.28 26.22 -15.58
N GLU A 193 36.70 25.69 -14.49
CA GLU A 193 37.54 25.01 -13.49
C GLU A 193 37.13 23.56 -13.22
N PRO A 194 37.82 22.57 -13.84
CA PRO A 194 37.83 21.22 -13.29
C PRO A 194 38.33 21.28 -11.84
N THR A 195 37.63 20.61 -10.94
CA THR A 195 38.06 20.50 -9.54
C THR A 195 39.46 19.93 -9.50
N LYS A 196 40.40 20.69 -8.94
CA LYS A 196 41.79 20.22 -8.77
C LYS A 196 41.74 18.95 -7.91
N ALA A 197 42.54 17.95 -8.24
CA ALA A 197 42.56 16.68 -7.48
C ALA A 197 42.73 16.90 -5.97
N ALA A 198 43.53 17.89 -5.58
CA ALA A 198 43.69 18.31 -4.18
C ALA A 198 42.38 18.80 -3.54
N GLU A 199 41.57 19.59 -4.24
CA GLU A 199 40.28 20.07 -3.74
C GLU A 199 39.27 18.93 -3.60
N LYS A 200 39.25 17.99 -4.56
CA LYS A 200 38.40 16.80 -4.46
C LYS A 200 38.72 15.99 -3.20
N ARG A 201 40.00 15.76 -2.92
CA ARG A 201 40.46 15.07 -1.71
C ARG A 201 40.00 15.79 -0.45
N VAL A 202 40.19 17.10 -0.38
CA VAL A 202 39.74 17.93 0.75
C VAL A 202 38.22 17.85 0.93
N LEU A 203 37.44 17.89 -0.16
CA LEU A 203 35.99 17.73 -0.09
C LEU A 203 35.58 16.31 0.33
N ALA A 204 36.31 15.28 -0.08
CA ALA A 204 36.03 13.90 0.29
C ALA A 204 36.29 13.65 1.78
N GLU A 205 37.39 14.19 2.32
CA GLU A 205 37.68 14.22 3.75
C GLU A 205 36.58 14.96 4.52
N ALA A 206 36.21 16.17 4.07
CA ALA A 206 35.13 16.95 4.68
C ALA A 206 33.77 16.23 4.62
N TYR A 207 33.48 15.55 3.51
CA TYR A 207 32.26 14.77 3.33
C TYR A 207 32.20 13.60 4.32
N ASN A 208 33.29 12.85 4.44
CA ASN A 208 33.39 11.73 5.39
C ASN A 208 33.25 12.21 6.83
N ASP A 209 33.85 13.34 7.20
CA ASP A 209 33.74 13.88 8.55
C ASP A 209 32.31 14.30 8.90
N ILE A 210 31.63 14.99 7.98
CA ILE A 210 30.25 15.49 8.15
C ILE A 210 29.23 14.35 8.13
N TYR A 211 29.37 13.39 7.21
CA TYR A 211 28.36 12.35 7.00
C TYR A 211 28.68 11.02 7.65
N ARG A 212 29.90 10.76 8.15
CA ARG A 212 30.29 9.46 8.74
C ARG A 212 30.97 9.61 10.10
N THR A 213 32.13 10.28 10.16
CA THR A 213 32.98 10.31 11.36
C THR A 213 32.24 10.86 12.59
N ILE A 214 31.54 11.99 12.43
CA ILE A 214 30.79 12.62 13.54
C ILE A 214 29.69 11.71 14.09
N TRP A 215 28.98 10.99 13.22
CA TRP A 215 27.86 10.14 13.61
C TRP A 215 28.34 8.87 14.31
N ASN A 216 29.48 8.30 13.88
CA ASN A 216 30.11 7.20 14.58
C ASN A 216 30.55 7.62 15.99
N SER A 217 31.20 8.78 16.10
CA SER A 217 31.61 9.34 17.40
C SER A 217 30.42 9.61 18.31
N LEU A 218 29.34 10.18 17.80
CA LEU A 218 28.11 10.40 18.56
C LEU A 218 27.48 9.07 18.98
N TYR A 219 27.41 8.09 18.08
CA TYR A 219 26.88 6.76 18.39
C TYR A 219 27.65 6.10 19.53
N GLU A 220 28.97 6.02 19.42
CA GLU A 220 29.82 5.40 20.45
C GLU A 220 29.67 6.08 21.81
N GLN A 221 29.63 7.41 21.84
CA GLN A 221 29.61 8.17 23.09
C GLN A 221 28.22 8.33 23.69
N VAL A 222 27.15 8.30 22.89
CA VAL A 222 25.78 8.62 23.35
C VAL A 222 24.83 7.45 23.21
N TYR A 223 24.83 6.75 22.08
CA TYR A 223 23.79 5.76 21.78
C TYR A 223 24.18 4.32 22.04
N ALA A 224 25.47 3.97 22.00
CA ALA A 224 25.95 2.59 22.08
C ALA A 224 25.51 1.89 23.38
N GLU A 225 25.65 2.55 24.54
CA GLU A 225 25.25 1.97 25.83
C GLU A 225 23.73 1.76 25.95
N PRO A 226 22.88 2.76 25.67
CA PRO A 226 21.43 2.54 25.58
C PRO A 226 21.04 1.39 24.64
N TYR A 227 21.67 1.29 23.46
CA TYR A 227 21.43 0.21 22.51
C TYR A 227 21.84 -1.17 23.03
N LYS A 228 22.90 -1.29 23.86
CA LYS A 228 23.29 -2.58 24.46
C LYS A 228 22.28 -3.09 25.50
N ARG A 229 21.51 -2.19 26.12
CA ARG A 229 20.52 -2.54 27.17
C ARG A 229 19.15 -2.97 26.62
N ILE A 230 18.97 -2.86 25.31
CA ILE A 230 17.77 -3.29 24.59
C ILE A 230 18.12 -4.34 23.55
N ASP A 231 17.16 -5.19 23.20
CA ASP A 231 17.33 -6.06 22.05
C ASP A 231 17.05 -5.24 20.78
N ARG A 232 18.10 -4.94 20.01
CA ARG A 232 18.00 -4.15 18.77
C ARG A 232 16.96 -4.72 17.79
N LYS A 233 16.79 -6.04 17.75
CA LYS A 233 15.81 -6.69 16.86
C LYS A 233 14.38 -6.27 17.21
N LYS A 234 14.11 -6.00 18.49
CA LYS A 234 12.80 -5.56 18.97
C LYS A 234 12.49 -4.11 18.63
N LEU A 235 13.48 -3.26 18.37
CA LEU A 235 13.21 -1.91 17.86
C LEU A 235 12.76 -1.93 16.41
N GLY A 236 13.14 -2.97 15.65
CA GLY A 236 12.86 -3.08 14.23
C GLY A 236 14.11 -3.05 13.36
N GLU A 237 13.92 -3.43 12.11
CA GLU A 237 14.94 -3.35 11.06
C GLU A 237 15.11 -1.89 10.61
N VAL A 238 16.35 -1.39 10.51
CA VAL A 238 16.59 -0.06 9.96
C VAL A 238 16.36 -0.13 8.46
N ILE A 239 15.30 0.53 7.99
CA ILE A 239 14.99 0.63 6.55
C ILE A 239 15.45 1.95 5.95
N VAL A 240 15.77 2.93 6.79
CA VAL A 240 16.11 4.30 6.39
C VAL A 240 17.26 4.78 7.25
N ASP A 241 18.34 5.26 6.62
CA ASP A 241 19.37 6.10 7.24
C ASP A 241 19.60 7.28 6.30
N PHE A 242 19.07 8.46 6.65
CA PHE A 242 19.31 9.69 5.91
C PHE A 242 20.21 10.60 6.71
N ARG A 243 21.23 11.15 6.07
CA ARG A 243 22.13 12.11 6.71
C ARG A 243 22.10 13.41 5.93
N SER A 244 21.91 14.52 6.63
CA SER A 244 21.72 15.81 6.00
C SER A 244 22.62 16.90 6.54
N LEU A 245 22.99 17.81 5.66
CA LEU A 245 23.68 19.05 5.98
C LEU A 245 22.79 20.23 5.60
N VAL A 246 22.39 21.03 6.57
CA VAL A 246 21.56 22.21 6.40
C VAL A 246 22.42 23.45 6.53
N LEU A 247 22.47 24.24 5.46
CA LEU A 247 23.28 25.45 5.34
C LEU A 247 22.42 26.63 4.91
N ARG A 248 22.94 27.84 5.15
CA ARG A 248 22.34 29.11 4.76
C ARG A 248 23.36 29.93 4.02
N ARG A 249 22.94 30.54 2.91
CA ARG A 249 23.76 31.49 2.15
C ARG A 249 24.11 32.72 3.00
N ALA A 250 25.39 33.02 3.20
CA ALA A 250 25.84 34.19 3.99
C ALA A 250 25.97 35.48 3.17
N GLY A 251 26.80 35.50 2.12
CA GLY A 251 27.02 36.70 1.29
C GLY A 251 28.27 36.62 0.41
N GLN A 252 28.91 37.75 0.11
CA GLN A 252 30.12 37.74 -0.73
C GLN A 252 31.34 37.16 0.00
N LYS A 253 31.56 37.54 1.25
CA LYS A 253 32.76 37.14 2.01
C LYS A 253 32.81 35.65 2.36
N HIS A 254 31.65 35.09 2.70
CA HIS A 254 31.49 33.66 3.00
C HIS A 254 30.34 33.12 2.16
N PHE A 255 30.51 31.91 1.64
CA PHE A 255 29.45 31.26 0.90
C PHE A 255 28.32 30.82 1.84
N PHE A 256 28.66 30.22 2.98
CA PHE A 256 27.74 29.79 4.02
C PHE A 256 27.83 30.64 5.29
N THR A 257 26.75 30.62 6.07
CA THR A 257 26.81 31.14 7.45
C THR A 257 27.57 30.14 8.31
N MET A 258 28.67 30.59 8.90
CA MET A 258 29.48 29.76 9.78
C MET A 258 28.97 29.81 11.22
N ALA A 259 29.33 28.79 12.00
CA ALA A 259 29.01 28.70 13.42
C ALA A 259 29.41 29.98 14.18
N GLY A 260 28.49 30.56 14.96
CA GLY A 260 28.72 31.76 15.75
C GLY A 260 28.73 33.08 14.97
N GLN A 261 28.55 33.08 13.65
CA GLN A 261 28.34 34.31 12.88
C GLN A 261 26.88 34.73 12.95
N GLU A 262 26.61 35.93 13.46
CA GLU A 262 25.27 36.50 13.35
C GLU A 262 24.92 36.74 11.87
N PRO A 263 23.67 36.47 11.45
CA PRO A 263 23.21 36.92 10.13
C PRO A 263 23.48 38.40 9.97
N GLU A 264 24.11 38.80 8.86
CA GLU A 264 24.16 40.21 8.49
C GLU A 264 22.73 40.76 8.48
N LYS A 265 22.45 41.71 9.37
CA LYS A 265 21.16 42.41 9.42
C LYS A 265 21.01 43.15 8.09
N LYS A 266 20.31 42.53 7.14
CA LYS A 266 20.04 43.15 5.83
C LYS A 266 19.25 44.44 6.08
N THR A 267 19.89 45.58 5.88
CA THR A 267 19.32 46.93 6.07
C THR A 267 18.29 47.32 4.99
N GLY A 268 18.06 46.47 3.98
CA GLY A 268 17.10 46.72 2.91
C GLY A 268 15.89 45.77 2.94
N LYS A 269 14.72 46.29 2.55
CA LYS A 269 13.48 45.54 2.25
C LYS A 269 13.66 44.61 1.02
N ARG A 270 14.67 43.74 1.01
CA ARG A 270 14.75 42.68 -0.02
C ARG A 270 13.49 41.84 0.08
N ARG A 271 12.86 41.58 -1.08
CA ARG A 271 11.69 40.70 -1.20
C ARG A 271 11.99 39.40 -0.47
N ARG A 272 11.20 39.11 0.56
CA ARG A 272 11.30 37.87 1.33
C ARG A 272 11.15 36.68 0.40
N GLY A 273 12.07 35.71 0.49
CA GLY A 273 11.72 34.33 0.23
C GLY A 273 12.02 33.70 -1.13
N ALA A 274 12.87 34.25 -2.01
CA ALA A 274 13.30 33.51 -3.21
C ALA A 274 14.73 33.84 -3.66
N PHE A 275 15.42 32.85 -4.26
CA PHE A 275 16.67 33.10 -4.97
C PHE A 275 16.44 34.06 -6.15
N PRO A 276 17.29 35.09 -6.34
CA PRO A 276 17.30 35.86 -7.58
C PRO A 276 17.46 34.95 -8.80
N ARG A 277 16.94 35.37 -9.96
CA ARG A 277 17.05 34.57 -11.20
C ARG A 277 18.51 34.22 -11.50
N GLY A 278 18.80 32.93 -11.65
CA GLY A 278 20.13 32.41 -11.98
C GLY A 278 21.06 32.24 -10.78
N GLU A 279 20.69 32.76 -9.61
CA GLU A 279 21.45 32.56 -8.36
C GLU A 279 21.36 31.11 -7.89
N ASP A 280 20.20 30.48 -8.06
CA ASP A 280 19.97 29.05 -7.81
C ASP A 280 20.95 28.16 -8.60
N VAL A 281 21.18 28.47 -9.88
CA VAL A 281 22.16 27.76 -10.73
C VAL A 281 23.59 27.92 -10.21
N ARG A 282 23.98 29.12 -9.78
CA ARG A 282 25.32 29.37 -9.22
C ARG A 282 25.51 28.64 -7.90
N CYS A 283 24.51 28.69 -7.02
CA CYS A 283 24.51 27.95 -5.77
C CYS A 283 24.59 26.44 -5.99
N ALA A 284 23.81 25.90 -6.93
CA ALA A 284 23.85 24.49 -7.29
C ALA A 284 25.25 24.06 -7.78
N ARG A 285 25.91 24.86 -8.62
CA ARG A 285 27.29 24.60 -9.06
C ARG A 285 28.30 24.67 -7.93
N ALA A 286 28.12 25.60 -6.99
CA ALA A 286 29.03 25.75 -5.85
C ALA A 286 29.00 24.55 -4.89
N ILE A 287 27.84 23.92 -4.70
CA ILE A 287 27.69 22.77 -3.79
C ILE A 287 27.86 21.41 -4.49
N ALA A 288 27.72 21.36 -5.82
CA ALA A 288 27.78 20.09 -6.57
C ALA A 288 29.09 19.31 -6.34
N PRO A 289 30.30 19.91 -6.33
CA PRO A 289 31.54 19.19 -6.08
C PRO A 289 31.55 18.46 -4.74
N PHE A 290 31.00 19.06 -3.67
CA PHE A 290 30.91 18.41 -2.37
C PHE A 290 29.98 17.19 -2.39
N MET A 291 28.82 17.31 -3.05
CA MET A 291 27.90 16.18 -3.20
C MET A 291 28.45 15.06 -4.09
N GLN A 292 29.46 15.37 -4.92
CA GLN A 292 30.20 14.41 -5.74
C GLN A 292 31.46 13.87 -5.05
N ALA A 293 31.82 14.38 -3.87
CA ALA A 293 33.05 14.00 -3.19
C ALA A 293 32.98 12.65 -2.45
N GLU A 294 31.79 12.04 -2.36
CA GLU A 294 31.63 10.67 -1.85
C GLU A 294 32.43 9.64 -2.64
N PHE A 295 32.76 9.93 -3.91
CA PHE A 295 33.31 8.95 -4.85
C PHE A 295 34.84 8.94 -4.81
N SER A 296 35.42 7.82 -4.39
CA SER A 296 36.84 7.55 -4.57
C SER A 296 37.15 7.41 -6.07
N GLU A 297 38.28 7.94 -6.52
CA GLU A 297 38.67 7.87 -7.95
C GLU A 297 38.92 6.41 -8.42
N ASP A 298 39.06 5.48 -7.47
CA ASP A 298 39.37 4.06 -7.72
C ASP A 298 38.13 3.18 -7.94
N GLU A 299 36.92 3.61 -7.54
CA GLU A 299 35.71 2.79 -7.62
C GLU A 299 34.88 3.04 -8.90
N SER A 300 35.32 2.48 -10.03
CA SER A 300 34.57 2.32 -11.28
C SER A 300 33.97 3.61 -11.94
N PRO A 301 33.95 3.71 -13.28
CA PRO A 301 33.54 4.92 -13.99
C PRO A 301 32.04 5.29 -13.87
N THR A 302 31.21 4.50 -13.19
CA THR A 302 29.80 4.86 -12.96
C THR A 302 29.67 5.92 -11.88
N ARG A 303 30.01 7.17 -12.23
CA ARG A 303 29.72 8.36 -11.42
C ARG A 303 28.26 8.31 -11.01
N ARG A 304 27.96 8.21 -9.71
CA ARG A 304 26.58 8.41 -9.26
C ARG A 304 26.21 9.83 -9.66
N GLU A 305 25.09 9.98 -10.36
CA GLU A 305 24.61 11.32 -10.69
C GLU A 305 24.25 12.04 -9.38
N VAL A 306 24.21 13.37 -9.40
CA VAL A 306 23.68 14.16 -8.28
C VAL A 306 22.44 14.87 -8.77
N SER A 307 21.35 14.72 -8.02
CA SER A 307 20.11 15.46 -8.28
C SER A 307 20.18 16.77 -7.50
N ILE A 308 19.98 17.90 -8.19
CA ILE A 308 19.88 19.22 -7.55
C ILE A 308 18.60 19.91 -8.00
N SER A 309 17.82 20.42 -7.06
CA SER A 309 16.51 21.01 -7.30
C SER A 309 16.28 22.22 -6.43
N LYS A 310 15.37 23.08 -6.87
CA LYS A 310 14.92 24.21 -6.07
C LYS A 310 13.59 23.85 -5.42
N PHE A 311 13.50 24.00 -4.10
CA PHE A 311 12.27 23.79 -3.34
C PHE A 311 11.74 25.13 -2.83
N THR A 312 10.42 25.31 -2.96
CA THR A 312 9.68 26.49 -2.51
C THR A 312 10.23 27.86 -2.95
N GLY A 313 11.10 27.89 -3.97
CA GLY A 313 11.74 29.09 -4.52
C GLY A 313 12.99 29.61 -3.77
N ASP A 314 13.27 29.14 -2.55
CA ASP A 314 14.32 29.66 -1.66
C ASP A 314 15.23 28.61 -1.04
N HIS A 315 15.03 27.34 -1.38
CA HIS A 315 15.92 26.28 -0.95
C HIS A 315 16.52 25.60 -2.18
N VAL A 316 17.83 25.36 -2.17
CA VAL A 316 18.46 24.41 -3.09
C VAL A 316 18.67 23.11 -2.34
N TYR A 317 18.07 22.04 -2.86
CA TYR A 317 18.20 20.70 -2.34
C TYR A 317 19.09 19.89 -3.27
N ALA A 318 20.17 19.32 -2.75
CA ALA A 318 21.09 18.47 -3.48
C ALA A 318 21.19 17.11 -2.79
N THR A 319 21.19 16.02 -3.56
CA THR A 319 21.20 14.66 -3.00
C THR A 319 21.94 13.69 -3.92
N ALA A 320 22.58 12.69 -3.31
CA ALA A 320 23.22 11.58 -3.99
C ALA A 320 22.21 10.55 -4.57
N LEU A 321 20.93 10.93 -4.71
CA LEU A 321 19.91 10.16 -5.44
C LEU A 321 20.08 10.24 -6.97
N GLY A 322 21.27 10.24 -7.56
CA GLY A 322 21.43 10.08 -9.03
C GLY A 322 21.90 8.68 -9.44
N ALA A 323 21.82 8.33 -10.74
CA ALA A 323 21.77 6.93 -11.21
C ALA A 323 22.81 6.05 -10.50
N GLN A 324 22.36 5.09 -9.69
CA GLN A 324 23.26 4.12 -9.09
C GLN A 324 23.50 3.00 -10.09
N PRO A 325 24.75 2.51 -10.23
CA PRO A 325 25.03 1.34 -11.04
C PRO A 325 24.14 0.17 -10.59
N THR A 326 23.60 -0.57 -11.55
CA THR A 326 22.64 -1.68 -11.37
C THR A 326 23.22 -2.92 -10.65
N GLY A 327 24.42 -2.82 -10.11
CA GLY A 327 24.99 -3.84 -9.23
C GLY A 327 24.41 -3.70 -7.83
N ALA A 328 23.57 -4.66 -7.43
CA ALA A 328 23.11 -4.83 -6.06
C ALA A 328 24.33 -5.05 -5.15
N ARG A 329 24.96 -3.97 -4.70
CA ARG A 329 25.74 -4.01 -3.47
C ARG A 329 24.73 -4.01 -2.33
N ASP A 330 25.00 -4.77 -1.27
CA ASP A 330 24.27 -4.85 0.01
C ASP A 330 24.34 -3.51 0.77
N ILE A 331 23.87 -2.43 0.16
CA ILE A 331 24.19 -1.08 0.59
C ILE A 331 23.24 -0.63 1.69
N GLU A 332 23.69 -0.87 2.92
CA GLU A 332 23.31 -0.13 4.14
C GLU A 332 23.87 1.32 4.15
N GLU A 333 24.36 1.87 3.03
CA GLU A 333 24.90 3.24 3.03
C GLU A 333 23.79 4.26 3.30
N PRO A 334 24.09 5.28 4.12
CA PRO A 334 23.16 6.36 4.36
C PRO A 334 22.89 7.16 3.09
N LEU A 335 21.64 7.52 2.85
CA LEU A 335 21.33 8.51 1.83
C LEU A 335 21.71 9.90 2.34
N THR A 336 22.60 10.56 1.61
CA THR A 336 23.06 11.91 1.95
C THR A 336 22.37 12.98 1.13
N PHE A 337 22.10 14.12 1.77
CA PHE A 337 21.63 15.32 1.09
C PHE A 337 22.10 16.61 1.77
N LEU A 338 22.08 17.69 1.00
CA LEU A 338 22.38 19.04 1.44
C LEU A 338 21.19 19.94 1.14
N LEU A 339 20.76 20.71 2.13
CA LEU A 339 19.71 21.72 1.99
C LEU A 339 20.30 23.11 2.22
N LEU A 340 20.34 23.93 1.17
CA LEU A 340 20.87 25.29 1.20
C LEU A 340 19.72 26.31 1.15
N ALA A 341 19.49 26.99 2.27
CA ALA A 341 18.49 28.05 2.38
C ALA A 341 19.05 29.41 1.89
N ALA A 342 18.24 30.16 1.15
CA ALA A 342 18.54 31.53 0.74
C ALA A 342 18.40 32.55 1.89
N ASN A 343 17.55 32.25 2.86
CA ASN A 343 17.14 33.16 3.94
C ASN A 343 17.19 32.47 5.31
N ASP A 344 17.14 33.29 6.36
CA ASP A 344 17.13 32.85 7.75
C ASP A 344 15.70 32.64 8.26
N GLU A 345 15.04 31.60 7.74
CA GLU A 345 13.69 31.20 8.17
C GLU A 345 13.76 29.78 8.73
N PRO A 346 14.19 29.63 10.00
CA PRO A 346 14.44 28.30 10.58
C PRO A 346 13.16 27.47 10.62
N GLU A 347 12.00 28.06 10.90
CA GLU A 347 10.70 27.36 10.89
C GLU A 347 10.41 26.69 9.54
N ARG A 348 10.62 27.44 8.44
CA ARG A 348 10.40 26.94 7.08
C ARG A 348 11.42 25.87 6.69
N THR A 349 12.69 26.09 7.05
CA THR A 349 13.77 25.13 6.82
C THR A 349 13.50 23.82 7.58
N SER A 350 13.04 23.92 8.82
CA SER A 350 12.66 22.78 9.67
C SER A 350 11.50 22.00 9.09
N TRP A 351 10.44 22.70 8.69
CA TRP A 351 9.27 22.10 8.04
C TRP A 351 9.68 21.35 6.77
N LEU A 352 10.53 21.96 5.95
CA LEU A 352 11.01 21.34 4.71
C LEU A 352 11.88 20.11 4.99
N LEU A 353 12.76 20.17 5.99
CA LEU A 353 13.60 19.05 6.41
C LEU A 353 12.75 17.88 6.91
N ASP A 354 11.79 18.14 7.78
CA ASP A 354 10.87 17.11 8.29
C ASP A 354 10.04 16.48 7.17
N LEU A 355 9.61 17.29 6.20
CA LEU A 355 8.91 16.80 5.02
C LEU A 355 9.82 15.94 4.15
N MET A 356 11.10 16.29 4.01
CA MET A 356 12.10 15.47 3.30
C MET A 356 12.32 14.12 3.98
N HIS A 357 12.51 14.11 5.30
CA HIS A 357 12.63 12.86 6.05
C HIS A 357 11.38 12.00 5.89
N LEU A 358 10.19 12.57 6.05
CA LEU A 358 8.93 11.86 5.85
C LEU A 358 8.81 11.28 4.43
N LEU A 359 9.08 12.09 3.40
CA LEU A 359 8.96 11.66 2.01
C LEU A 359 9.95 10.55 1.68
N GLY A 360 11.19 10.66 2.15
CA GLY A 360 12.16 9.59 2.01
C GLY A 360 11.69 8.31 2.69
N THR A 361 11.15 8.40 3.91
CA THR A 361 10.64 7.25 4.67
C THR A 361 9.43 6.61 4.00
N LEU A 362 8.46 7.39 3.53
CA LEU A 362 7.30 6.88 2.78
C LEU A 362 7.73 6.16 1.51
N ARG A 363 8.71 6.72 0.80
CA ARG A 363 9.23 6.15 -0.44
C ARG A 363 9.90 4.80 -0.22
N ILE A 364 10.71 4.66 0.83
CA ILE A 364 11.33 3.35 1.15
C ILE A 364 10.28 2.38 1.71
N ALA A 365 9.34 2.87 2.53
CA ALA A 365 8.22 2.08 3.02
C ALA A 365 7.36 1.51 1.89
N ALA A 366 7.19 2.24 0.78
CA ALA A 366 6.48 1.76 -0.41
C ALA A 366 7.18 0.56 -1.07
N LEU A 367 8.49 0.44 -0.92
CA LEU A 367 9.30 -0.64 -1.49
C LEU A 367 9.57 -1.78 -0.50
N LYS A 368 9.00 -1.73 0.71
CA LYS A 368 9.19 -2.79 1.70
C LYS A 368 8.73 -4.14 1.13
N ASP A 369 9.59 -5.13 1.30
CA ASP A 369 9.42 -6.51 0.83
C ASP A 369 9.40 -6.65 -0.71
N LEU A 370 10.01 -5.73 -1.46
CA LEU A 370 10.05 -5.77 -2.93
C LEU A 370 10.56 -7.11 -3.48
N ASP A 371 11.64 -7.68 -2.92
CA ASP A 371 12.17 -8.97 -3.38
C ASP A 371 11.14 -10.10 -3.26
N ARG A 372 10.40 -10.09 -2.16
CA ARG A 372 9.32 -11.03 -1.89
C ARG A 372 8.17 -10.83 -2.87
N LEU A 373 7.72 -9.58 -3.03
CA LEU A 373 6.69 -9.22 -4.01
C LEU A 373 7.08 -9.70 -5.41
N SER A 374 8.33 -9.47 -5.82
CA SER A 374 8.87 -9.89 -7.12
C SER A 374 8.77 -11.42 -7.32
N ARG A 375 9.20 -12.22 -6.33
CA ARG A 375 9.06 -13.69 -6.37
C ARG A 375 7.61 -14.14 -6.45
N SER A 376 6.73 -13.55 -5.63
CA SER A 376 5.28 -13.80 -5.73
C SER A 376 4.78 -13.47 -7.14
N GLY A 377 5.28 -12.40 -7.75
CA GLY A 377 4.95 -12.03 -9.12
C GLY A 377 5.28 -13.11 -10.16
N VAL A 378 6.43 -13.77 -10.00
CA VAL A 378 6.85 -14.91 -10.84
C VAL A 378 5.96 -16.12 -10.58
N GLN A 379 5.77 -16.51 -9.31
CA GLN A 379 4.92 -17.66 -8.95
C GLN A 379 3.46 -17.49 -9.39
N LEU A 380 2.92 -16.27 -9.30
CA LEU A 380 1.58 -15.96 -9.79
C LEU A 380 1.49 -16.05 -11.32
N ARG A 381 2.58 -15.72 -12.02
CA ARG A 381 2.63 -15.82 -13.49
C ARG A 381 2.58 -17.28 -13.91
N GLU A 382 3.38 -18.13 -13.28
CA GLU A 382 3.38 -19.58 -13.54
C GLU A 382 1.99 -20.17 -13.27
N LEU A 383 1.38 -19.81 -12.14
CA LEU A 383 0.02 -20.26 -11.80
C LEU A 383 -1.03 -19.76 -12.82
N GLU A 384 -0.92 -18.53 -13.29
CA GLU A 384 -1.79 -17.97 -14.33
C GLU A 384 -1.62 -18.72 -15.67
N GLU A 385 -0.38 -18.97 -16.10
CA GLU A 385 -0.05 -19.71 -17.32
C GLU A 385 -0.56 -21.17 -17.28
N GLU A 386 -0.48 -21.84 -16.12
CA GLU A 386 -1.02 -23.18 -15.91
C GLU A 386 -2.57 -23.22 -16.01
N ILE A 387 -3.25 -22.25 -15.38
CA ILE A 387 -4.71 -22.13 -15.47
C ILE A 387 -5.14 -21.87 -16.92
N GLU A 388 -4.44 -20.98 -17.64
CA GLU A 388 -4.71 -20.65 -19.03
C GLU A 388 -4.41 -21.82 -19.99
N ALA A 389 -3.42 -22.66 -19.69
CA ALA A 389 -3.14 -23.86 -20.49
C ALA A 389 -4.32 -24.84 -20.45
N ILE A 390 -4.84 -25.15 -19.25
CA ILE A 390 -6.01 -26.03 -19.09
C ILE A 390 -7.25 -25.41 -19.75
N ALA A 391 -7.45 -24.10 -19.61
CA ALA A 391 -8.56 -23.40 -20.26
C ALA A 391 -8.49 -23.44 -21.80
N ARG A 392 -7.28 -23.35 -22.38
CA ARG A 392 -7.07 -23.48 -23.83
C ARG A 392 -7.30 -24.91 -24.32
N GLU A 393 -6.88 -25.92 -23.57
CA GLU A 393 -7.19 -27.33 -23.86
C GLU A 393 -8.71 -27.54 -23.95
N ALA A 394 -9.47 -26.94 -23.03
CA ALA A 394 -10.93 -27.02 -23.02
C ALA A 394 -11.59 -26.34 -24.25
N GLN A 395 -10.99 -25.29 -24.80
CA GLN A 395 -11.54 -24.56 -25.96
C GLN A 395 -11.25 -25.23 -27.30
N GLY A 396 -10.15 -25.99 -27.40
CA GLY A 396 -9.67 -26.57 -28.66
C GLY A 396 -10.20 -27.97 -28.99
N GLN A 397 -10.91 -28.62 -28.06
CA GLN A 397 -11.33 -30.01 -28.22
C GLN A 397 -12.84 -30.16 -28.39
N GLY A 398 -13.27 -31.23 -29.06
CA GLY A 398 -14.68 -31.60 -29.16
C GLY A 398 -15.31 -31.92 -27.79
N PRO A 399 -16.60 -32.29 -27.74
CA PRO A 399 -17.34 -32.50 -26.49
C PRO A 399 -16.65 -33.44 -25.49
N GLU A 400 -16.00 -34.50 -25.99
CA GLU A 400 -15.26 -35.46 -25.17
C GLU A 400 -13.99 -34.86 -24.54
N GLY A 401 -13.28 -34.01 -25.27
CA GLY A 401 -12.10 -33.33 -24.74
C GLY A 401 -12.44 -32.19 -23.79
N LEU A 402 -13.57 -31.51 -24.00
CA LEU A 402 -14.12 -30.56 -23.02
C LEU A 402 -14.42 -31.26 -21.69
N ALA A 403 -15.03 -32.45 -21.70
CA ALA A 403 -15.29 -33.21 -20.49
C ALA A 403 -13.99 -33.58 -19.76
N ALA A 404 -13.00 -34.11 -20.49
CA ALA A 404 -11.69 -34.45 -19.91
C ALA A 404 -10.96 -33.23 -19.33
N ALA A 405 -11.03 -32.07 -20.00
CA ALA A 405 -10.43 -30.82 -19.51
C ALA A 405 -11.14 -30.30 -18.25
N LEU A 406 -12.47 -30.43 -18.17
CA LEU A 406 -13.25 -30.07 -16.98
C LEU A 406 -12.93 -30.98 -15.78
N ASP A 407 -12.73 -32.28 -16.00
CA ASP A 407 -12.33 -33.21 -14.94
C ASP A 407 -10.93 -32.88 -14.40
N ARG A 408 -9.97 -32.59 -15.29
CA ARG A 408 -8.63 -32.11 -14.88
C ARG A 408 -8.70 -30.80 -14.11
N LEU A 409 -9.53 -29.87 -14.58
CA LEU A 409 -9.73 -28.58 -13.90
C LEU A 409 -10.29 -28.79 -12.50
N ARG A 410 -11.29 -29.67 -12.35
CA ARG A 410 -11.90 -30.05 -11.07
C ARG A 410 -10.86 -30.62 -10.10
N GLU A 411 -9.96 -31.46 -10.59
CA GLU A 411 -8.86 -32.02 -9.81
C GLU A 411 -7.84 -30.95 -9.38
N LYS A 412 -7.51 -30.01 -10.28
CA LYS A 412 -6.46 -29.01 -10.09
C LYS A 412 -6.89 -27.76 -9.33
N VAL A 413 -8.16 -27.37 -9.35
CA VAL A 413 -8.65 -26.14 -8.68
C VAL A 413 -8.33 -26.08 -7.18
N PRO A 414 -8.49 -27.16 -6.38
CA PRO A 414 -8.06 -27.17 -4.98
C PRO A 414 -6.55 -26.95 -4.81
N GLU A 415 -5.74 -27.56 -5.68
CA GLU A 415 -4.28 -27.39 -5.69
C GLU A 415 -3.89 -25.94 -6.02
N PHE A 416 -4.50 -25.35 -7.06
CA PHE A 416 -4.29 -23.95 -7.43
C PHE A 416 -4.72 -22.99 -6.34
N SER A 417 -5.85 -23.25 -5.69
CA SER A 417 -6.34 -22.44 -4.56
C SER A 417 -5.38 -22.50 -3.38
N LYS A 418 -4.85 -23.69 -3.06
CA LYS A 418 -3.83 -23.87 -2.02
C LYS A 418 -2.52 -23.16 -2.38
N ARG A 419 -2.05 -23.25 -3.63
CA ARG A 419 -0.84 -22.58 -4.11
C ARG A 419 -1.02 -21.06 -4.11
N HIS A 420 -2.15 -20.55 -4.58
CA HIS A 420 -2.49 -19.12 -4.51
C HIS A 420 -2.52 -18.60 -3.07
N ALA A 421 -3.13 -19.33 -2.14
CA ALA A 421 -3.12 -18.99 -0.72
C ALA A 421 -1.69 -19.01 -0.12
N LYS A 422 -0.86 -20.01 -0.48
CA LYS A 422 0.56 -20.08 -0.07
C LYS A 422 1.35 -18.88 -0.61
N ILE A 423 1.17 -18.52 -1.87
CA ILE A 423 1.79 -17.32 -2.48
C ILE A 423 1.30 -16.04 -1.78
N GLY A 424 0.00 -15.97 -1.44
CA GLY A 424 -0.60 -14.84 -0.75
C GLY A 424 -0.07 -14.67 0.68
N GLN A 425 0.20 -15.76 1.39
CA GLN A 425 0.78 -15.71 2.74
C GLN A 425 2.31 -15.61 2.73
N GLN A 426 2.94 -15.92 1.58
CA GLN A 426 4.38 -16.06 1.46
C GLN A 426 4.97 -16.94 2.57
N GLU A 427 4.41 -18.14 2.72
CA GLU A 427 5.04 -19.20 3.50
C GLU A 427 6.22 -19.74 2.68
N ASP A 428 7.29 -18.94 2.59
CA ASP A 428 8.57 -19.39 2.05
C ASP A 428 9.26 -20.25 3.12
N GLU A 429 9.78 -21.41 2.72
CA GLU A 429 10.53 -22.32 3.60
C GLU A 429 11.86 -21.69 4.08
N ASP A 430 12.31 -20.65 3.39
CA ASP A 430 13.62 -19.99 3.50
C ASP A 430 13.87 -19.17 4.78
N LYS A 431 13.16 -19.41 5.89
CA LYS A 431 13.33 -18.71 7.19
C LYS A 431 13.15 -17.17 7.17
N ARG A 432 12.89 -16.54 6.02
CA ARG A 432 12.74 -15.08 5.88
C ARG A 432 11.44 -14.55 6.53
N GLY A 433 10.56 -15.42 7.01
CA GLY A 433 9.31 -15.05 7.70
C GLY A 433 8.20 -14.67 6.72
N LYS A 434 6.95 -14.66 7.20
CA LYS A 434 5.75 -14.36 6.39
C LYS A 434 5.62 -12.86 6.14
N ILE A 435 5.00 -12.46 5.02
CA ILE A 435 4.55 -11.07 4.84
C ILE A 435 3.38 -10.84 5.80
N VAL A 436 3.51 -9.90 6.73
CA VAL A 436 2.45 -9.60 7.69
C VAL A 436 1.20 -9.13 6.94
N GLY A 437 0.06 -9.78 7.21
CA GLY A 437 -1.22 -9.49 6.54
C GLY A 437 -1.34 -10.05 5.12
N GLY A 438 -0.27 -10.61 4.55
CA GLY A 438 -0.24 -11.22 3.23
C GLY A 438 0.01 -10.23 2.08
N LEU A 439 0.15 -10.80 0.88
CA LEU A 439 0.55 -10.12 -0.35
C LEU A 439 -0.39 -8.97 -0.71
N ALA A 440 -1.71 -9.20 -0.64
CA ALA A 440 -2.72 -8.20 -0.98
C ALA A 440 -2.60 -6.95 -0.08
N THR A 441 -2.50 -7.14 1.23
CA THR A 441 -2.33 -6.05 2.19
C THR A 441 -1.02 -5.31 1.98
N ARG A 442 0.09 -6.01 1.68
CA ARG A 442 1.38 -5.37 1.40
C ARG A 442 1.36 -4.55 0.11
N VAL A 443 0.71 -5.02 -0.94
CA VAL A 443 0.53 -4.24 -2.18
C VAL A 443 -0.32 -2.99 -1.90
N GLU A 444 -1.45 -3.14 -1.21
CA GLU A 444 -2.32 -2.01 -0.81
C GLU A 444 -1.54 -0.96 0.00
N ARG A 445 -0.73 -1.39 0.97
CA ARG A 445 0.15 -0.50 1.75
C ARG A 445 1.17 0.22 0.90
N SER A 446 1.76 -0.48 -0.06
CA SER A 446 2.74 0.10 -0.99
C SER A 446 2.10 1.20 -1.85
N GLU A 447 0.92 0.95 -2.40
CA GLU A 447 0.14 1.92 -3.17
C GLU A 447 -0.25 3.13 -2.31
N TYR A 448 -0.69 2.90 -1.08
CA TYR A 448 -1.01 3.97 -0.13
C TYR A 448 0.21 4.88 0.14
N TYR A 449 1.39 4.31 0.42
CA TYR A 449 2.59 5.12 0.65
C TYR A 449 3.04 5.89 -0.59
N GLN A 450 2.90 5.30 -1.78
CA GLN A 450 3.13 6.00 -3.04
C GLN A 450 2.17 7.18 -3.21
N GLU A 451 0.87 7.00 -2.96
CA GLU A 451 -0.12 8.08 -3.05
C GLU A 451 0.20 9.21 -2.07
N GLN A 452 0.56 8.88 -0.82
CA GLN A 452 0.99 9.88 0.15
C GLN A 452 2.25 10.62 -0.31
N PHE A 453 3.24 9.91 -0.88
CA PHE A 453 4.44 10.51 -1.45
C PHE A 453 4.11 11.49 -2.58
N GLU A 454 3.28 11.09 -3.54
CA GLU A 454 2.88 11.94 -4.68
C GLU A 454 2.10 13.18 -4.23
N LYS A 455 1.18 13.02 -3.26
CA LYS A 455 0.44 14.14 -2.70
C LYS A 455 1.36 15.13 -1.98
N LEU A 456 2.28 14.62 -1.15
CA LEU A 456 3.18 15.43 -0.34
C LEU A 456 4.28 16.12 -1.15
N THR A 457 4.80 15.47 -2.20
CA THR A 457 5.76 16.08 -3.12
C THR A 457 5.17 17.28 -3.87
N GLY A 458 3.87 17.26 -4.15
CA GLY A 458 3.16 18.41 -4.71
C GLY A 458 3.25 19.69 -3.85
N HIS A 459 3.50 19.57 -2.54
CA HIS A 459 3.64 20.71 -1.63
C HIS A 459 5.05 21.32 -1.60
N LEU A 460 6.06 20.65 -2.15
CA LEU A 460 7.44 21.13 -2.13
C LEU A 460 7.72 22.25 -3.12
N GLY A 461 6.85 22.45 -4.12
CA GLY A 461 7.09 23.39 -5.20
C GLY A 461 8.44 23.12 -5.89
N ILE A 462 8.66 21.86 -6.30
CA ILE A 462 9.93 21.45 -6.92
C ILE A 462 10.06 22.13 -8.28
N GLU A 463 11.14 22.88 -8.44
CA GLU A 463 11.54 23.50 -9.69
C GLU A 463 12.90 22.94 -10.15
N GLU A 464 13.06 22.82 -11.46
CA GLU A 464 14.32 22.36 -12.05
C GLU A 464 15.35 23.48 -12.04
N ILE A 465 16.59 23.14 -11.73
CA ILE A 465 17.73 24.04 -11.87
C ILE A 465 18.45 23.66 -13.16
N SER A 466 18.62 24.63 -14.07
CA SER A 466 19.24 24.38 -15.38
C SER A 466 20.62 23.70 -15.23
N GLY A 467 20.81 22.58 -15.94
CA GLY A 467 22.02 21.77 -15.90
C GLY A 467 22.01 20.62 -14.88
N PHE A 468 20.94 20.47 -14.09
CA PHE A 468 20.81 19.39 -13.10
C PHE A 468 19.51 18.61 -13.29
N VAL A 469 19.55 17.30 -12.99
CA VAL A 469 18.34 16.48 -12.94
C VAL A 469 17.54 16.85 -11.70
N SER A 470 16.24 17.08 -11.87
CA SER A 470 15.36 17.40 -10.75
C SER A 470 15.09 16.17 -9.87
N TYR A 471 14.86 16.39 -8.59
CA TYR A 471 14.57 15.36 -7.59
C TYR A 471 13.40 14.49 -8.03
N GLN A 472 12.32 15.11 -8.52
CA GLN A 472 11.16 14.38 -8.99
C GLN A 472 11.49 13.47 -10.19
N LYS A 473 12.25 13.96 -11.18
CA LYS A 473 12.69 13.14 -12.32
C LYS A 473 13.61 12.01 -11.88
N ALA A 474 14.56 12.28 -10.99
CA ALA A 474 15.47 11.27 -10.45
C ALA A 474 14.71 10.18 -9.69
N VAL A 475 13.73 10.55 -8.86
CA VAL A 475 12.91 9.58 -8.11
C VAL A 475 12.00 8.78 -9.04
N ILE A 476 11.29 9.42 -9.96
CA ILE A 476 10.40 8.72 -10.91
C ILE A 476 11.22 7.77 -11.80
N GLY A 477 12.35 8.23 -12.33
CA GLY A 477 13.22 7.43 -13.18
C GLY A 477 13.75 6.17 -12.49
N ARG A 478 13.92 6.21 -11.16
CA ARG A 478 14.38 5.05 -10.38
C ARG A 478 13.27 4.13 -9.93
N LEU A 479 12.27 4.72 -9.29
CA LEU A 479 11.30 3.95 -8.51
C LEU A 479 10.00 3.73 -9.26
N GLY A 480 9.76 4.47 -10.34
CA GLY A 480 8.56 4.33 -11.15
C GLY A 480 8.36 2.90 -11.65
N GLY A 481 9.41 2.26 -12.18
CA GLY A 481 9.35 0.87 -12.62
C GLY A 481 9.05 -0.12 -11.50
N LEU A 482 9.63 0.09 -10.31
CA LEU A 482 9.40 -0.77 -9.14
C LEU A 482 7.97 -0.63 -8.61
N HIS A 483 7.45 0.60 -8.55
CA HIS A 483 6.06 0.84 -8.15
C HIS A 483 5.07 0.23 -9.14
N GLU A 484 5.31 0.35 -10.45
CA GLU A 484 4.46 -0.29 -11.47
C GLU A 484 4.52 -1.82 -11.39
N LEU A 485 5.69 -2.40 -11.09
CA LEU A 485 5.82 -3.83 -10.82
C LEU A 485 4.93 -4.26 -9.64
N ILE A 486 4.98 -3.55 -8.51
CA ILE A 486 4.15 -3.85 -7.33
C ILE A 486 2.65 -3.81 -7.67
N LYS A 487 2.20 -2.77 -8.39
CA LYS A 487 0.80 -2.67 -8.86
C LYS A 487 0.41 -3.82 -9.78
N LEU A 488 1.31 -4.21 -10.69
CA LEU A 488 1.07 -5.33 -11.60
C LEU A 488 0.93 -6.66 -10.84
N ILE A 489 1.75 -6.88 -9.82
CA ILE A 489 1.65 -8.05 -8.93
C ILE A 489 0.30 -8.07 -8.22
N GLY A 490 -0.15 -6.94 -7.66
CA GLY A 490 -1.48 -6.83 -7.04
C GLY A 490 -2.62 -7.16 -8.00
N LYS A 491 -2.59 -6.59 -9.21
CA LYS A 491 -3.58 -6.87 -10.26
C LYS A 491 -3.58 -8.35 -10.66
N ARG A 492 -2.40 -8.97 -10.80
CA ARG A 492 -2.28 -10.40 -11.11
C ARG A 492 -2.85 -11.24 -9.98
N PHE A 493 -2.50 -10.95 -8.72
CA PHE A 493 -3.01 -11.65 -7.56
C PHE A 493 -4.55 -11.62 -7.50
N ALA A 494 -5.15 -10.45 -7.70
CA ALA A 494 -6.60 -10.27 -7.73
C ALA A 494 -7.26 -11.01 -8.89
N ARG A 495 -6.63 -11.00 -10.08
CA ARG A 495 -7.13 -11.72 -11.25
C ARG A 495 -7.13 -13.23 -11.04
N VAL A 496 -6.02 -13.81 -10.56
CA VAL A 496 -5.93 -15.24 -10.27
C VAL A 496 -6.98 -15.64 -9.23
N GLN A 497 -7.16 -14.85 -8.17
CA GLN A 497 -8.22 -15.08 -7.18
C GLN A 497 -9.62 -15.07 -7.82
N GLN A 498 -9.90 -14.09 -8.68
CA GLN A 498 -11.18 -14.00 -9.38
C GLN A 498 -11.42 -15.21 -10.28
N THR A 499 -10.41 -15.64 -11.05
CA THR A 499 -10.48 -16.83 -11.89
C THR A 499 -10.75 -18.07 -11.05
N LEU A 500 -10.03 -18.28 -9.95
CA LEU A 500 -10.25 -19.43 -9.06
C LEU A 500 -11.65 -19.43 -8.44
N ASN A 501 -12.18 -18.27 -8.05
CA ASN A 501 -13.54 -18.15 -7.54
C ASN A 501 -14.58 -18.54 -8.62
N LEU A 502 -14.37 -18.14 -9.87
CA LEU A 502 -15.23 -18.52 -10.99
C LEU A 502 -15.19 -20.03 -11.25
N LEU A 503 -13.98 -20.63 -11.28
CA LEU A 503 -13.83 -22.07 -11.51
C LEU A 503 -14.45 -22.88 -10.37
N THR A 504 -14.27 -22.44 -9.12
CA THR A 504 -14.90 -23.06 -7.94
C THR A 504 -16.43 -22.95 -8.02
N GLY A 505 -16.96 -21.79 -8.41
CA GLY A 505 -18.40 -21.60 -8.60
C GLY A 505 -18.99 -22.49 -9.72
N GLN A 506 -18.25 -22.65 -10.83
CA GLN A 506 -18.62 -23.56 -11.91
C GLN A 506 -18.60 -25.02 -11.44
N GLN A 507 -17.61 -25.43 -10.64
CA GLN A 507 -17.55 -26.76 -10.06
C GLN A 507 -18.76 -27.02 -9.14
N GLN A 508 -19.08 -26.09 -8.24
CA GLN A 508 -20.24 -26.20 -7.36
C GLN A 508 -21.56 -26.26 -8.14
N MET A 509 -21.66 -25.52 -9.25
CA MET A 509 -22.82 -25.59 -10.14
C MET A 509 -22.90 -26.93 -10.88
N ALA A 510 -21.78 -27.48 -11.35
CA ALA A 510 -21.75 -28.80 -11.99
C ALA A 510 -22.12 -29.91 -11.00
N GLU A 511 -21.61 -29.83 -9.76
CA GLU A 511 -21.97 -30.73 -8.67
C GLU A 511 -23.45 -30.59 -8.27
N SER A 512 -23.99 -29.38 -8.25
CA SER A 512 -25.40 -29.17 -7.98
C SER A 512 -26.29 -29.69 -9.11
N ILE A 513 -25.88 -29.59 -10.38
CA ILE A 513 -26.59 -30.19 -11.52
C ILE A 513 -26.50 -31.71 -11.49
N GLN A 514 -25.35 -32.31 -11.16
CA GLN A 514 -25.22 -33.76 -11.02
C GLN A 514 -26.10 -34.27 -9.88
N THR A 515 -26.04 -33.62 -8.72
CA THR A 515 -26.88 -33.99 -7.57
C THR A 515 -28.36 -33.76 -7.86
N THR A 516 -28.76 -32.63 -8.46
CA THR A 516 -30.17 -32.39 -8.83
C THR A 516 -30.64 -33.24 -10.01
N GLY A 517 -29.77 -33.65 -10.93
CA GLY A 517 -30.08 -34.63 -11.97
C GLY A 517 -30.37 -35.99 -11.35
N THR A 518 -29.54 -36.45 -10.41
CA THR A 518 -29.83 -37.64 -9.62
C THR A 518 -31.04 -37.46 -8.70
N SER A 519 -31.32 -36.26 -8.20
CA SER A 519 -32.52 -35.95 -7.43
C SER A 519 -33.77 -35.90 -8.30
N ALA A 520 -33.68 -35.49 -9.57
CA ALA A 520 -34.78 -35.50 -10.51
C ALA A 520 -35.11 -36.94 -10.94
N GLU A 521 -34.09 -37.78 -11.12
CA GLU A 521 -34.27 -39.22 -11.30
C GLU A 521 -34.82 -39.89 -10.03
N MET A 522 -34.35 -39.54 -8.83
CA MET A 522 -34.92 -40.01 -7.56
C MET A 522 -36.34 -39.47 -7.32
N LEU A 523 -36.64 -38.22 -7.64
CA LEU A 523 -37.99 -37.65 -7.52
C LEU A 523 -38.93 -38.30 -8.51
N GLN A 524 -38.48 -38.63 -9.72
CA GLN A 524 -39.27 -39.45 -10.65
C GLN A 524 -39.47 -40.87 -10.11
N LEU A 525 -38.46 -41.47 -9.46
CA LEU A 525 -38.58 -42.79 -8.86
C LEU A 525 -39.51 -42.78 -7.62
N ILE A 526 -39.44 -41.73 -6.80
CA ILE A 526 -40.27 -41.52 -5.61
C ILE A 526 -41.70 -41.17 -6.02
N ASP A 527 -41.92 -40.29 -6.99
CA ASP A 527 -43.25 -40.00 -7.55
C ASP A 527 -43.84 -41.27 -8.16
N TYR A 528 -43.05 -42.04 -8.92
CA TYR A 528 -43.50 -43.32 -9.46
C TYR A 528 -43.88 -44.32 -8.36
N GLY A 529 -43.04 -44.47 -7.32
CA GLY A 529 -43.32 -45.33 -6.17
C GLY A 529 -44.54 -44.85 -5.37
N PHE A 530 -44.68 -43.55 -5.18
CA PHE A 530 -45.82 -42.91 -4.52
C PHE A 530 -47.11 -43.18 -5.29
N TRP A 531 -47.14 -42.96 -6.61
CA TRP A 531 -48.31 -43.24 -7.45
C TRP A 531 -48.63 -44.73 -7.53
N GLN A 532 -47.64 -45.62 -7.52
CA GLN A 532 -47.84 -47.08 -7.45
C GLN A 532 -48.56 -47.48 -6.15
N VAL A 533 -48.10 -46.96 -5.00
CA VAL A 533 -48.71 -47.25 -3.70
C VAL A 533 -50.10 -46.63 -3.60
N LEU A 534 -50.27 -45.38 -4.03
CA LEU A 534 -51.55 -44.67 -3.96
C LEU A 534 -52.58 -45.28 -4.91
N PHE A 535 -52.17 -45.76 -6.08
CA PHE A 535 -53.03 -46.50 -7.00
C PHE A 535 -53.37 -47.90 -6.48
N ALA A 536 -52.45 -48.59 -5.80
CA ALA A 536 -52.74 -49.89 -5.18
C ALA A 536 -53.74 -49.78 -4.02
N VAL A 537 -53.64 -48.72 -3.21
CA VAL A 537 -54.50 -48.50 -2.03
C VAL A 537 -55.86 -47.92 -2.43
N TYR A 538 -55.88 -46.87 -3.26
CA TYR A 538 -57.11 -46.11 -3.56
C TYR A 538 -57.69 -46.40 -4.95
N GLY A 539 -56.90 -46.95 -5.87
CA GLY A 539 -57.36 -47.31 -7.21
C GLY A 539 -58.53 -48.31 -7.23
N PRO A 540 -58.64 -49.27 -6.29
CA PRO A 540 -59.82 -50.11 -6.15
C PRO A 540 -61.02 -49.39 -5.50
N GLU A 541 -60.75 -48.43 -4.60
CA GLU A 541 -61.78 -47.79 -3.77
C GLU A 541 -62.57 -46.72 -4.54
N ILE A 542 -61.94 -46.02 -5.49
CA ILE A 542 -62.58 -44.99 -6.31
C ILE A 542 -63.69 -45.57 -7.21
N PRO A 543 -63.46 -46.67 -7.97
CA PRO A 543 -64.51 -47.34 -8.73
C PRO A 543 -65.60 -47.93 -7.83
N LEU A 544 -65.23 -48.49 -6.67
CA LEU A 544 -66.20 -49.02 -5.70
C LEU A 544 -67.15 -47.92 -5.21
N ARG A 545 -66.62 -46.75 -4.82
CA ARG A 545 -67.45 -45.60 -4.43
C ARG A 545 -68.25 -45.02 -5.59
N MET A 546 -67.71 -45.02 -6.82
CA MET A 546 -68.46 -44.64 -8.01
C MET A 546 -69.62 -45.60 -8.29
N ILE A 547 -69.41 -46.91 -8.15
CA ILE A 547 -70.45 -47.95 -8.27
C ILE A 547 -71.51 -47.78 -7.17
N GLU A 548 -71.10 -47.52 -5.92
CA GLU A 548 -72.02 -47.29 -4.80
C GLU A 548 -72.85 -46.01 -4.95
N SER A 549 -72.27 -44.96 -5.55
CA SER A 549 -72.92 -43.67 -5.76
C SER A 549 -73.85 -43.61 -6.99
N HIS A 550 -73.75 -44.57 -7.92
CA HIS A 550 -74.52 -44.55 -9.16
C HIS A 550 -75.58 -45.69 -9.17
N PRO A 551 -76.88 -45.37 -9.05
CA PRO A 551 -77.92 -46.36 -8.75
C PRO A 551 -78.05 -47.49 -9.79
N ILE A 552 -77.75 -47.20 -11.06
CA ILE A 552 -77.73 -48.19 -12.16
C ILE A 552 -76.56 -49.19 -12.02
N LEU A 553 -75.38 -48.72 -11.63
CA LEU A 553 -74.18 -49.56 -11.50
C LEU A 553 -74.25 -50.43 -10.23
N LYS A 554 -74.85 -49.89 -9.17
CA LYS A 554 -75.13 -50.64 -7.93
C LYS A 554 -76.03 -51.86 -8.20
N HIS A 555 -77.07 -51.68 -9.01
CA HIS A 555 -78.00 -52.77 -9.35
C HIS A 555 -77.33 -53.87 -10.21
N LEU A 556 -76.43 -53.48 -11.13
CA LEU A 556 -75.65 -54.42 -11.94
C LEU A 556 -74.57 -55.18 -11.14
N ALA A 557 -74.03 -54.58 -10.07
CA ALA A 557 -73.03 -55.21 -9.22
C ALA A 557 -73.62 -56.31 -8.31
N GLU A 558 -74.89 -56.17 -7.91
CA GLU A 558 -75.59 -57.11 -7.02
C GLU A 558 -75.96 -58.45 -7.71
N GLU A 559 -76.12 -58.48 -9.04
CA GLU A 559 -76.49 -59.72 -9.76
C GLU A 559 -75.30 -60.62 -10.17
N ARG A 560 -74.05 -60.10 -10.23
CA ARG A 560 -72.86 -60.87 -10.67
C ARG A 560 -71.56 -60.47 -9.95
N ALA A 561 -71.65 -60.27 -8.64
CA ALA A 561 -70.61 -59.67 -7.80
C ALA A 561 -69.19 -60.31 -7.86
N PRO A 562 -68.99 -61.65 -7.87
CA PRO A 562 -67.62 -62.18 -7.74
C PRO A 562 -66.83 -62.18 -9.06
N LEU A 563 -67.48 -62.29 -10.22
CA LEU A 563 -66.78 -62.40 -11.50
C LEU A 563 -66.32 -61.02 -12.03
N HIS A 564 -67.18 -60.00 -11.96
CA HIS A 564 -66.83 -58.67 -12.49
C HIS A 564 -65.79 -57.95 -11.64
N ALA A 565 -65.83 -58.11 -10.31
CA ALA A 565 -64.79 -57.58 -9.43
C ALA A 565 -63.41 -58.20 -9.73
N PHE A 566 -63.37 -59.49 -10.09
CA PHE A 566 -62.14 -60.17 -10.49
C PHE A 566 -61.62 -59.66 -11.85
N TYR A 567 -62.46 -59.59 -12.88
CA TYR A 567 -62.04 -59.10 -14.21
C TYR A 567 -61.66 -57.61 -14.21
N ILE A 568 -62.30 -56.78 -13.38
CA ILE A 568 -61.92 -55.38 -13.23
C ILE A 568 -60.56 -55.28 -12.51
N ARG A 569 -60.33 -56.04 -11.43
CA ARG A 569 -59.02 -56.07 -10.75
C ARG A 569 -57.90 -56.59 -11.66
N VAL A 570 -58.14 -57.65 -12.42
CA VAL A 570 -57.18 -58.22 -13.38
C VAL A 570 -56.97 -57.28 -14.57
N GLY A 571 -58.03 -56.65 -15.08
CA GLY A 571 -57.95 -55.66 -16.17
C GLY A 571 -57.14 -54.42 -15.78
N PHE A 572 -57.37 -53.88 -14.58
CA PHE A 572 -56.58 -52.75 -14.07
C PHE A 572 -55.14 -53.14 -13.72
N PHE A 573 -54.90 -54.36 -13.24
CA PHE A 573 -53.54 -54.87 -13.04
C PHE A 573 -52.80 -55.01 -14.38
N ILE A 574 -53.45 -55.55 -15.41
CA ILE A 574 -52.86 -55.71 -16.75
C ILE A 574 -52.62 -54.35 -17.42
N VAL A 575 -53.57 -53.42 -17.35
CA VAL A 575 -53.42 -52.07 -17.92
C VAL A 575 -52.36 -51.26 -17.16
N GLY A 576 -52.32 -51.36 -15.83
CA GLY A 576 -51.27 -50.74 -15.00
C GLY A 576 -49.89 -51.32 -15.31
N THR A 577 -49.79 -52.64 -15.47
CA THR A 577 -48.53 -53.31 -15.83
C THR A 577 -48.10 -52.97 -17.26
N LEU A 578 -49.03 -52.87 -18.22
CA LEU A 578 -48.74 -52.48 -19.61
C LEU A 578 -48.38 -50.99 -19.74
N ALA A 579 -48.99 -50.11 -18.96
CA ALA A 579 -48.62 -48.70 -18.89
C ALA A 579 -47.22 -48.50 -18.27
N ALA A 580 -46.90 -49.28 -17.24
CA ALA A 580 -45.55 -49.36 -16.68
C ALA A 580 -44.53 -49.91 -17.68
N TYR A 581 -44.90 -50.94 -18.46
CA TYR A 581 -44.03 -51.53 -19.50
C TYR A 581 -43.77 -50.58 -20.68
N ARG A 582 -44.74 -49.74 -21.04
CA ARG A 582 -44.65 -48.79 -22.17
C ARG A 582 -43.62 -47.67 -21.93
N HIS A 583 -43.33 -47.33 -20.68
CA HIS A 583 -42.39 -46.26 -20.34
C HIS A 583 -40.92 -46.69 -20.27
N TRP A 584 -40.60 -47.98 -20.34
CA TRP A 584 -39.27 -48.46 -19.95
C TRP A 584 -38.35 -49.00 -21.07
N ILE A 585 -38.77 -49.19 -22.34
CA ILE A 585 -37.89 -49.85 -23.34
C ILE A 585 -37.97 -49.29 -24.77
N PHE A 586 -36.84 -48.78 -25.30
CA PHE A 586 -36.34 -49.05 -26.67
C PHE A 586 -34.81 -48.90 -26.69
N PRO A 587 -34.03 -49.76 -27.40
CA PRO A 587 -34.24 -50.11 -28.81
C PRO A 587 -34.29 -51.62 -29.16
N LYS A 588 -34.12 -52.55 -28.22
CA LYS A 588 -33.98 -54.00 -28.56
C LYS A 588 -35.29 -54.74 -28.86
N THR A 589 -36.45 -54.23 -28.41
CA THR A 589 -37.78 -54.85 -28.65
C THR A 589 -38.38 -54.53 -30.02
N ARG A 590 -37.83 -53.55 -30.77
CA ARG A 590 -38.34 -53.16 -32.10
C ARG A 590 -38.25 -54.29 -33.13
N ARG A 591 -37.20 -55.11 -33.05
CA ARG A 591 -37.02 -56.26 -33.95
C ARG A 591 -37.96 -57.43 -33.64
N TRP A 592 -38.37 -57.57 -32.39
CA TRP A 592 -39.30 -58.64 -32.00
C TRP A 592 -40.74 -58.27 -32.39
N LEU A 593 -41.17 -57.03 -32.13
CA LEU A 593 -42.48 -56.52 -32.52
C LEU A 593 -42.67 -56.49 -34.05
N TRP A 594 -41.63 -56.17 -34.81
CA TRP A 594 -41.68 -56.19 -36.29
C TRP A 594 -41.79 -57.61 -36.88
N ARG A 595 -41.29 -58.64 -36.17
CA ARG A 595 -41.49 -60.05 -36.55
C ARG A 595 -42.89 -60.54 -36.21
N PHE A 596 -43.44 -60.09 -35.08
CA PHE A 596 -44.79 -60.43 -34.65
C PHE A 596 -45.87 -59.82 -35.58
N VAL A 597 -45.69 -58.56 -35.99
CA VAL A 597 -46.58 -57.87 -36.96
C VAL A 597 -46.54 -58.51 -38.35
N LYS A 598 -45.41 -59.12 -38.75
CA LYS A 598 -45.27 -59.84 -40.02
C LYS A 598 -45.98 -61.21 -40.03
N GLN A 599 -46.19 -61.82 -38.87
CA GLN A 599 -46.87 -63.13 -38.71
C GLN A 599 -48.38 -63.00 -38.53
N SER A 600 -48.91 -61.81 -38.24
CA SER A 600 -50.33 -61.59 -37.90
C SER A 600 -51.20 -61.11 -39.07
N GLY A 601 -50.67 -61.09 -40.30
CA GLY A 601 -51.48 -60.98 -41.52
C GLY A 601 -52.22 -59.65 -41.73
N VAL A 602 -51.87 -58.57 -41.02
CA VAL A 602 -52.51 -57.24 -41.21
C VAL A 602 -51.67 -56.37 -42.16
N SER A 603 -52.20 -56.08 -43.34
CA SER A 603 -51.61 -55.12 -44.28
C SER A 603 -52.03 -53.69 -43.94
N VAL A 604 -51.08 -52.81 -43.63
CA VAL A 604 -51.33 -51.36 -43.52
C VAL A 604 -51.02 -50.70 -44.86
N GLY A 605 -52.07 -50.17 -45.51
CA GLY A 605 -51.99 -49.45 -46.78
C GLY A 605 -51.39 -48.05 -46.66
N ARG A 606 -50.64 -47.65 -47.70
CA ARG A 606 -50.08 -46.32 -47.93
C ARG A 606 -51.19 -45.32 -48.28
N ARG A 607 -51.48 -44.33 -47.43
CA ARG A 607 -51.80 -42.91 -47.75
C ARG A 607 -52.34 -42.22 -46.49
N GLY A 608 -51.74 -41.09 -46.14
CA GLY A 608 -52.03 -40.34 -44.92
C GLY A 608 -53.33 -39.54 -44.96
N ILE A 609 -53.66 -38.91 -43.82
CA ILE A 609 -54.68 -37.88 -43.70
C ILE A 609 -54.12 -36.74 -42.84
N ALA A 610 -54.06 -35.56 -43.42
CA ALA A 610 -53.97 -34.27 -42.76
C ALA A 610 -55.39 -33.72 -42.52
N ILE A 611 -55.57 -32.90 -41.48
CA ILE A 611 -56.54 -31.79 -41.22
C ILE A 611 -56.43 -31.51 -39.70
N GLY A 612 -56.28 -30.31 -39.14
CA GLY A 612 -56.21 -28.95 -39.68
C GLY A 612 -55.99 -27.91 -38.56
N ARG A 613 -55.43 -26.76 -38.98
CA ARG A 613 -55.56 -25.37 -38.48
C ARG A 613 -55.67 -25.11 -36.96
N ASN A 614 -54.56 -24.68 -36.36
CA ASN A 614 -54.47 -23.42 -35.60
C ASN A 614 -53.00 -23.03 -35.39
N THR A 615 -52.55 -22.04 -36.16
CA THR A 615 -51.24 -21.42 -36.03
C THR A 615 -51.38 -20.24 -35.08
N ILE A 616 -50.85 -20.35 -33.85
CA ILE A 616 -50.69 -19.19 -32.95
C ILE A 616 -49.35 -18.55 -33.27
N THR A 617 -49.40 -17.38 -33.90
CA THR A 617 -48.22 -16.53 -34.12
C THR A 617 -48.00 -15.69 -32.86
N ILE A 618 -47.01 -16.03 -32.03
CA ILE A 618 -46.60 -15.17 -30.91
C ILE A 618 -45.66 -14.08 -31.46
N THR A 619 -46.18 -12.86 -31.60
CA THR A 619 -45.39 -11.68 -31.97
C THR A 619 -44.53 -11.17 -30.81
N ARG A 620 -43.25 -10.98 -31.11
CA ARG A 620 -42.21 -10.42 -30.24
C ARG A 620 -42.41 -8.89 -30.09
N ARG A 621 -43.29 -8.45 -29.19
CA ARG A 621 -43.40 -7.04 -28.75
C ARG A 621 -43.33 -6.95 -27.23
N GLY A 622 -42.12 -6.75 -26.71
CA GLY A 622 -41.91 -6.59 -25.27
C GLY A 622 -40.46 -6.27 -24.86
N LEU A 623 -39.66 -5.66 -25.73
CA LEU A 623 -38.24 -5.37 -25.45
C LEU A 623 -37.75 -4.03 -26.03
N GLY A 624 -38.68 -3.07 -26.21
CA GLY A 624 -38.37 -1.74 -26.76
C GLY A 624 -38.19 -0.64 -25.71
N TRP A 625 -38.79 -0.76 -24.52
CA TRP A 625 -38.87 0.35 -23.57
C TRP A 625 -37.71 0.42 -22.56
N THR A 626 -37.04 -0.71 -22.28
CA THR A 626 -35.90 -0.76 -21.35
C THR A 626 -34.58 -0.28 -21.97
N ARG A 627 -34.42 -0.42 -23.29
CA ARG A 627 -33.19 -0.01 -24.00
C ARG A 627 -33.11 1.51 -24.21
N ALA A 628 -34.22 2.16 -24.53
CA ALA A 628 -34.31 3.62 -24.66
C ALA A 628 -34.13 4.35 -23.32
N ALA A 629 -34.67 3.79 -22.22
CA ALA A 629 -34.47 4.34 -20.87
C ALA A 629 -33.01 4.22 -20.39
N MET A 630 -32.32 3.12 -20.73
CA MET A 630 -30.89 2.94 -20.43
C MET A 630 -29.99 3.87 -21.24
N GLU A 631 -30.26 4.09 -22.53
CA GLU A 631 -29.45 4.99 -23.37
C GLU A 631 -29.60 6.48 -22.97
N VAL A 632 -30.81 6.91 -22.58
CA VAL A 632 -31.04 8.27 -22.08
C VAL A 632 -30.34 8.48 -20.72
N SER A 633 -30.33 7.47 -19.85
CA SER A 633 -29.62 7.52 -18.56
C SER A 633 -28.09 7.55 -18.72
N LEU A 634 -27.55 6.75 -19.65
CA LEU A 634 -26.11 6.70 -19.97
C LEU A 634 -25.62 7.99 -20.67
N SER A 635 -26.47 8.66 -21.47
CA SER A 635 -26.12 9.93 -22.10
C SER A 635 -26.04 11.09 -21.09
N LYS A 636 -26.93 11.13 -20.09
CA LYS A 636 -26.93 12.12 -19.00
C LYS A 636 -25.72 11.94 -18.07
N THR A 637 -25.37 10.71 -17.72
CA THR A 637 -24.17 10.42 -16.91
C THR A 637 -22.87 10.76 -17.64
N ARG A 638 -22.77 10.50 -18.95
CA ARG A 638 -21.61 10.91 -19.76
C ARG A 638 -21.48 12.44 -19.89
N ARG A 639 -22.58 13.19 -20.01
CA ARG A 639 -22.54 14.67 -20.00
C ARG A 639 -22.13 15.22 -18.65
N LEU A 640 -22.62 14.66 -17.55
CA LEU A 640 -22.21 15.03 -16.18
C LEU A 640 -20.73 14.71 -15.90
N ALA A 641 -20.22 13.58 -16.39
CA ALA A 641 -18.81 13.23 -16.26
C ALA A 641 -17.90 14.19 -17.02
N ARG A 642 -18.26 14.57 -18.26
CA ARG A 642 -17.52 15.58 -19.05
C ARG A 642 -17.55 16.96 -18.40
N TYR A 643 -18.70 17.36 -17.86
CA TYR A 643 -18.84 18.62 -17.14
C TYR A 643 -18.00 18.65 -15.86
N ARG A 644 -18.00 17.57 -15.06
CA ARG A 644 -17.16 17.44 -13.86
C ARG A 644 -15.67 17.45 -14.23
N TYR A 645 -15.27 16.74 -15.28
CA TYR A 645 -13.88 16.73 -15.75
C TYR A 645 -13.42 18.12 -16.21
N ALA A 646 -14.26 18.85 -16.96
CA ALA A 646 -13.98 20.22 -17.38
C ALA A 646 -13.87 21.19 -16.18
N LEU A 647 -14.75 21.05 -15.18
CA LEU A 647 -14.70 21.85 -13.94
C LEU A 647 -13.41 21.60 -13.15
N THR A 648 -13.02 20.34 -13.01
CA THR A 648 -11.80 19.96 -12.29
C THR A 648 -10.55 20.49 -13.01
N ARG A 649 -10.49 20.36 -14.34
CA ARG A 649 -9.38 20.88 -15.15
C ARG A 649 -9.29 22.41 -15.11
N TYR A 650 -10.43 23.10 -15.10
CA TYR A 650 -10.48 24.55 -14.95
C TYR A 650 -10.02 25.02 -13.55
N ARG A 651 -10.44 24.30 -12.49
CA ARG A 651 -10.07 24.59 -11.10
C ARG A 651 -8.57 24.39 -10.85
N LEU A 652 -7.99 23.33 -11.43
CA LEU A 652 -6.55 23.07 -11.41
C LEU A 652 -5.75 24.14 -12.14
N ARG A 653 -6.31 24.72 -13.22
CA ARG A 653 -5.60 25.73 -14.03
C ARG A 653 -5.68 27.15 -13.48
N THR A 654 -6.75 27.49 -12.76
CA THR A 654 -7.04 28.87 -12.35
C THR A 654 -7.01 29.11 -10.84
N GLY A 655 -7.02 28.04 -10.02
CA GLY A 655 -7.04 28.15 -8.56
C GLY A 655 -8.33 28.76 -7.98
N ARG A 656 -9.35 29.05 -8.80
CA ARG A 656 -10.60 29.70 -8.37
C ARG A 656 -11.78 28.73 -8.40
N SER A 657 -12.70 28.87 -7.44
CA SER A 657 -13.95 28.09 -7.41
C SER A 657 -15.03 28.75 -8.30
N PRO A 658 -15.94 27.98 -8.91
CA PRO A 658 -17.05 28.53 -9.71
C PRO A 658 -17.96 29.49 -8.94
N ALA A 659 -18.00 29.42 -7.61
CA ALA A 659 -18.75 30.33 -6.76
C ALA A 659 -18.12 31.74 -6.70
N GLN A 660 -16.80 31.85 -6.87
CA GLN A 660 -16.07 33.13 -6.88
C GLN A 660 -16.29 33.92 -8.18
N LEU A 661 -16.77 33.28 -9.25
CA LEU A 661 -17.09 33.92 -10.53
C LEU A 661 -18.50 34.54 -10.56
N ARG A 662 -19.38 34.21 -9.61
CA ARG A 662 -20.73 34.82 -9.55
C ARG A 662 -20.77 36.19 -8.88
N GLY A 663 -19.70 36.60 -8.20
CA GLY A 663 -19.61 37.89 -7.49
C GLY A 663 -19.08 39.06 -8.31
N THR A 664 -18.76 38.88 -9.60
CA THR A 664 -18.17 39.93 -10.45
C THR A 664 -19.04 40.22 -11.67
N ARG A 665 -20.32 40.55 -11.45
CA ARG A 665 -21.07 41.41 -12.36
C ARG A 665 -21.16 42.80 -11.74
N ARG A 666 -20.09 43.58 -11.91
CA ARG A 666 -20.16 45.04 -11.71
C ARG A 666 -20.98 45.61 -12.86
N ARG A 667 -22.12 46.21 -12.51
CA ARG A 667 -22.80 47.24 -13.30
C ARG A 667 -21.78 48.36 -13.56
N SER A 668 -21.52 48.62 -14.83
CA SER A 668 -20.99 49.89 -15.33
C SER A 668 -22.17 50.77 -15.74
N GLN A 669 -21.98 52.09 -15.60
CA GLN A 669 -22.86 53.23 -15.90
C GLN A 669 -23.45 53.84 -14.64
N LEU A 670 -23.45 55.15 -14.39
CA LEU A 670 -22.85 56.38 -14.97
C LEU A 670 -23.07 57.44 -13.87
N ASP A 671 -22.22 58.47 -13.78
CA ASP A 671 -22.36 59.67 -12.93
C ASP A 671 -23.75 60.36 -13.03
N PRO A 672 -24.16 61.23 -12.09
CA PRO A 672 -23.42 61.83 -10.97
C PRO A 672 -23.84 61.40 -9.55
#